data_AF-A0A2U8DLT2-F1
#
_entry.id   AF-A0A2U8DLT2-F1
#
_cell.length_a   1.000
_cell.length_b   1.000
_cell.length_c   1.000
_cell.angle_alpha   90.00
_cell.angle_beta   90.00
_cell.angle_gamma   90.00
#
_symmetry.space_group_name_H-M   'P 1'
#
loop_
_entity.id
_entity.type
_entity.pdbx_description
1 polymer ?
#
loop_
_entity_poly.entity_id
_entity_poly.type
_entity_poly.pdbx_seq_one_letter_code
_entity_poly.pdbx_strand_id
1 'polypeptide(L)'
;MIRRRKNIAILILTFVLGTAFPHTVQASFPTMKRLGGSDRYDTCIKVAQDGWSSSYYAVIACGENYPDALSSVPLAKKYDAPILLTYSNSMPANVMDEIKQLHVGKVFLIGGQGSISGSIEAQLQNQGIQTERLSGSDRYETSVKIAEKFGKVEALTVATGEDYADALSIGPAAAAMGVPVLLVPKNYVPDVTKKYIRSLNTIKNSEYDNSSNSSSSSSSANTSSGTFRDYHVFVMGASDVVTDNVVNEFEGEGNNVERIEGKDKYYRNINAIARFMQKSNGTSTQNKDSSDDNNKQTQYFVKGDMLSINNLYLASGEGFADALSGAALAAKTKSPIILSASSNSGIIKDFILSKIPNYGSDSVNPEYLTVLGGEGVMPGTRVSEIFGNIAFDNVIGFKSDSDSVKFPDKAFEKVIRDKLNIHDRNIYFSDVKGITSLDLTNQNILSISGLENLIHLKSLNLSYNQIKDISPIVRLDELENLNLSHNNIEDISYISNLVNLKEVNLSDNQISDLDHSRNMYKEENATEYGETSDNVFKKLKHIVSLDLSNSILDDYSSNKNRITSLSNLKDMTSLVSLNLNGNYVGSLDSLKDLTNMTTLKLSRCDLYDLDFIEKLTGITYLDISYNSSIDSDDLKSLKKLTDLKYLNASNDKIDDVSALSGLTHLTTLYIEDNPIKDYTPILDITKSLYYKDFDVSSIIGTNSYDSDATIDAQIKDEISNFQSMYNYGNYTKLRYRKLYHAYDLGTYDGQLQDLYRNRDWITYGMSLSGMNQGYIDSFKNQLNSINYNVEEMSKKDSMNKKVKDLEIQLSSASKPIEKEKLIGKINYIYSDYRYDYYRNLVQKYNNDVEKIKEQLQEASYETPNYSSNKDIKNLQHALEEIQKDSDLASQKITMYQNYKDFFNAVDAVLEEI
;
A
#
# COMPACT_ATOMS: atom_id res chain seq x y z
N MET A 1 47.67 22.88 36.11
CA MET A 1 46.23 22.84 36.44
C MET A 1 45.31 22.94 35.21
N ILE A 2 45.69 23.69 34.16
CA ILE A 2 44.87 23.87 32.92
C ILE A 2 44.81 22.60 32.04
N ARG A 3 45.88 21.79 31.95
CA ARG A 3 45.87 20.51 31.19
C ARG A 3 44.94 19.44 31.78
N ARG A 4 44.78 19.38 33.12
CA ARG A 4 43.85 18.43 33.76
C ARG A 4 42.38 18.81 33.53
N ARG A 5 42.06 20.10 33.39
CA ARG A 5 40.69 20.55 33.09
C ARG A 5 40.26 20.27 31.64
N LYS A 6 41.18 20.33 30.67
CA LYS A 6 40.89 19.93 29.27
C LYS A 6 40.61 18.43 29.13
N ASN A 7 41.36 17.58 29.82
CA ASN A 7 41.14 16.13 29.75
C ASN A 7 39.84 15.71 30.46
N ILE A 8 39.46 16.38 31.55
CA ILE A 8 38.18 16.14 32.24
C ILE A 8 37.01 16.65 31.39
N ALA A 9 37.13 17.80 30.72
CA ALA A 9 36.11 18.30 29.80
C ALA A 9 35.91 17.37 28.58
N ILE A 10 36.99 16.81 28.02
CA ILE A 10 36.92 15.84 26.92
C ILE A 10 36.31 14.51 27.39
N LEU A 11 36.60 14.07 28.63
CA LEU A 11 36.00 12.86 29.20
C LEU A 11 34.50 13.03 29.49
N ILE A 12 34.09 14.21 29.98
CA ILE A 12 32.67 14.52 30.21
C ILE A 12 31.94 14.69 28.87
N LEU A 13 32.56 15.30 27.86
CA LEU A 13 31.96 15.44 26.53
C LEU A 13 31.82 14.08 25.83
N THR A 14 32.77 13.16 25.99
CA THR A 14 32.67 11.78 25.46
C THR A 14 31.69 10.90 26.24
N PHE A 15 31.52 11.13 27.55
CA PHE A 15 30.50 10.44 28.34
C PHE A 15 29.09 10.97 28.02
N VAL A 16 28.92 12.27 27.81
CA VAL A 16 27.63 12.89 27.44
C VAL A 16 27.25 12.59 25.98
N LEU A 17 28.22 12.48 25.06
CA LEU A 17 27.98 12.02 23.69
C LEU A 17 27.72 10.50 23.61
N GLY A 18 28.20 9.72 24.57
CA GLY A 18 27.93 8.28 24.67
C GLY A 18 26.55 7.93 25.22
N THR A 19 25.94 8.80 26.03
CA THR A 19 24.62 8.58 26.64
C THR A 19 23.47 9.34 25.95
N ALA A 20 23.74 10.01 24.84
CA ALA A 20 22.75 10.77 24.06
C ALA A 20 22.28 10.06 22.77
N PHE A 21 22.72 8.82 22.54
CA PHE A 21 22.04 7.95 21.59
C PHE A 21 20.91 7.24 22.35
N PRO A 22 19.64 7.36 21.93
CA PRO A 22 18.65 6.40 22.35
C PRO A 22 19.17 5.03 21.89
N HIS A 23 19.59 4.19 22.85
CA HIS A 23 19.64 2.76 22.59
C HIS A 23 18.19 2.35 22.37
N THR A 24 17.76 2.31 21.11
CA THR A 24 16.63 1.49 20.71
C THR A 24 17.02 0.07 21.10
N VAL A 25 16.47 -0.41 22.22
CA VAL A 25 16.49 -1.83 22.52
C VAL A 25 15.68 -2.45 21.39
N GLN A 26 16.37 -3.08 20.45
CA GLN A 26 15.73 -3.81 19.36
C GLN A 26 14.96 -4.95 20.03
N ALA A 27 13.63 -4.94 19.92
CA ALA A 27 12.80 -5.99 20.48
C ALA A 27 13.30 -7.35 19.97
N SER A 28 13.68 -8.24 20.89
CA SER A 28 14.05 -9.60 20.54
C SER A 28 12.83 -10.30 19.95
N PHE A 29 13.07 -10.95 18.83
CA PHE A 29 12.09 -11.73 18.10
C PHE A 29 12.01 -13.16 18.68
N PRO A 30 10.85 -13.84 18.67
CA PRO A 30 10.72 -15.22 19.16
C PRO A 30 11.66 -16.21 18.45
N THR A 31 12.28 -17.10 19.23
CA THR A 31 13.07 -18.23 18.73
C THR A 31 12.13 -19.32 18.17
N MET A 32 12.25 -19.63 16.88
CA MET A 32 11.40 -20.64 16.25
C MET A 32 11.99 -22.06 16.38
N LYS A 33 11.13 -23.04 16.62
CA LYS A 33 11.44 -24.46 16.80
C LYS A 33 10.47 -25.31 16.01
N ARG A 34 10.94 -26.30 15.26
CA ARG A 34 10.07 -27.25 14.54
C ARG A 34 10.11 -28.63 15.17
N LEU A 35 8.94 -29.15 15.51
CA LEU A 35 8.70 -30.52 15.96
C LEU A 35 7.91 -31.24 14.86
N GLY A 36 8.64 -31.76 13.87
CA GLY A 36 8.04 -32.40 12.69
C GLY A 36 8.86 -33.59 12.21
N GLY A 37 8.18 -34.72 11.98
CA GLY A 37 8.76 -35.96 11.51
C GLY A 37 8.50 -36.28 10.04
N SER A 38 8.98 -37.44 9.58
CA SER A 38 8.62 -37.96 8.25
C SER A 38 7.14 -38.32 8.13
N ASP A 39 6.49 -38.61 9.26
CA ASP A 39 5.07 -38.87 9.39
C ASP A 39 4.57 -38.46 10.79
N ARG A 40 3.28 -38.69 11.04
CA ARG A 40 2.61 -38.36 12.31
C ARG A 40 3.17 -39.12 13.53
N TYR A 41 3.73 -40.31 13.32
CA TYR A 41 4.30 -41.14 14.39
C TYR A 41 5.67 -40.60 14.81
N ASP A 42 6.50 -40.21 13.83
CA ASP A 42 7.76 -39.51 14.12
C ASP A 42 7.52 -38.12 14.71
N THR A 43 6.51 -37.37 14.23
CA THR A 43 6.13 -36.08 14.84
C THR A 43 5.74 -36.23 16.31
N CYS A 44 4.88 -37.20 16.67
CA CYS A 44 4.45 -37.36 18.07
C CYS A 44 5.60 -37.76 19.01
N ILE A 45 6.59 -38.50 18.50
CA ILE A 45 7.83 -38.82 19.23
C ILE A 45 8.64 -37.54 19.48
N LYS A 46 8.87 -36.71 18.45
CA LYS A 46 9.59 -35.43 18.62
C LYS A 46 8.91 -34.50 19.61
N VAL A 47 7.58 -34.47 19.62
CA VAL A 47 6.79 -33.73 20.62
C VAL A 47 6.99 -34.31 22.03
N ALA A 48 7.01 -35.64 22.16
CA ALA A 48 7.23 -36.30 23.44
C ALA A 48 8.64 -36.04 24.00
N GLN A 49 9.67 -36.17 23.16
CA GLN A 49 11.06 -35.90 23.52
C GLN A 49 11.28 -34.43 23.94
N ASP A 50 10.49 -33.52 23.38
CA ASP A 50 10.59 -32.12 23.71
C ASP A 50 9.95 -31.76 25.06
N GLY A 51 8.79 -32.36 25.34
CA GLY A 51 8.02 -32.08 26.54
C GLY A 51 8.42 -32.90 27.77
N TRP A 52 9.05 -34.06 27.57
CA TRP A 52 9.26 -35.05 28.61
C TRP A 52 10.64 -35.71 28.47
N SER A 53 11.48 -35.55 29.49
CA SER A 53 12.67 -36.38 29.68
C SER A 53 12.33 -37.76 30.25
N SER A 54 11.18 -37.86 30.92
CA SER A 54 10.54 -39.11 31.35
C SER A 54 9.05 -38.83 31.63
N SER A 55 8.21 -39.86 31.54
CA SER A 55 6.83 -39.80 32.03
C SER A 55 6.35 -41.18 32.43
N TYR A 56 5.79 -41.30 33.63
CA TYR A 56 5.19 -42.56 34.07
C TYR A 56 3.92 -42.91 33.29
N TYR A 57 3.23 -41.90 32.75
CA TYR A 57 1.98 -42.05 32.01
C TYR A 57 2.19 -41.72 30.53
N ALA A 58 1.51 -42.44 29.64
CA ALA A 58 1.33 -42.01 28.25
C ALA A 58 -0.13 -42.18 27.83
N VAL A 59 -0.58 -41.32 26.92
CA VAL A 59 -1.88 -41.47 26.26
C VAL A 59 -1.62 -42.02 24.86
N ILE A 60 -2.25 -43.13 24.51
CA ILE A 60 -2.14 -43.74 23.18
C ILE A 60 -3.45 -43.54 22.44
N ALA A 61 -3.35 -42.91 21.27
CA ALA A 61 -4.45 -42.66 20.36
C ALA A 61 -4.18 -43.29 18.99
N CYS A 62 -5.24 -43.64 18.26
CA CYS A 62 -5.10 -44.10 16.88
C CYS A 62 -4.75 -42.91 15.97
N GLY A 63 -3.63 -43.04 15.26
CA GLY A 63 -3.16 -42.06 14.29
C GLY A 63 -3.92 -42.09 12.97
N GLU A 64 -4.72 -43.13 12.69
CA GLU A 64 -5.49 -43.29 11.45
C GLU A 64 -6.93 -42.79 11.59
N ASN A 65 -7.55 -43.04 12.76
CA ASN A 65 -8.91 -42.66 13.09
C ASN A 65 -8.95 -41.99 14.48
N TYR A 66 -9.26 -40.70 14.49
CA TYR A 66 -9.02 -39.81 15.63
C TYR A 66 -10.21 -39.37 16.49
N PRO A 67 -11.47 -39.69 16.20
CA PRO A 67 -12.58 -39.00 16.82
C PRO A 67 -12.65 -39.23 18.34
N ASP A 68 -12.18 -40.41 18.79
CA ASP A 68 -12.10 -40.79 20.19
C ASP A 68 -11.06 -39.96 20.96
N ALA A 69 -10.02 -39.47 20.26
CA ALA A 69 -8.85 -38.85 20.86
C ALA A 69 -9.00 -37.33 21.08
N LEU A 70 -10.01 -36.69 20.50
CA LEU A 70 -10.16 -35.22 20.50
C LEU A 70 -10.32 -34.62 21.90
N SER A 71 -10.85 -35.39 22.85
CA SER A 71 -11.05 -34.95 24.24
C SER A 71 -9.89 -35.32 25.17
N SER A 72 -8.80 -35.89 24.65
CA SER A 72 -7.69 -36.43 25.45
C SER A 72 -6.65 -35.40 25.89
N VAL A 73 -6.64 -34.18 25.31
CA VAL A 73 -5.65 -33.13 25.64
C VAL A 73 -5.66 -32.75 27.13
N PRO A 74 -6.82 -32.48 27.77
CA PRO A 74 -6.86 -32.24 29.21
C PRO A 74 -6.42 -33.45 30.04
N LEU A 75 -6.71 -34.67 29.58
CA LEU A 75 -6.31 -35.90 30.28
C LEU A 75 -4.79 -36.04 30.29
N ALA A 76 -4.15 -35.82 29.12
CA ALA A 76 -2.72 -35.82 28.96
C ALA A 76 -2.05 -34.83 29.94
N LYS A 77 -2.57 -33.59 30.02
CA LYS A 77 -2.10 -32.61 31.01
C LYS A 77 -2.31 -33.07 32.45
N LYS A 78 -3.47 -33.64 32.79
CA LYS A 78 -3.80 -34.09 34.15
C LYS A 78 -2.81 -35.13 34.67
N TYR A 79 -2.31 -36.01 33.80
CA TYR A 79 -1.36 -37.06 34.16
C TYR A 79 0.09 -36.73 33.77
N ASP A 80 0.36 -35.50 33.33
CA ASP A 80 1.65 -35.06 32.78
C ASP A 80 2.23 -36.05 31.75
N ALA A 81 1.39 -36.45 30.79
CA ALA A 81 1.64 -37.53 29.85
C ALA A 81 1.74 -36.99 28.40
N PRO A 82 2.65 -37.50 27.56
CA PRO A 82 2.59 -37.27 26.12
C PRO A 82 1.41 -38.02 25.49
N ILE A 83 0.92 -37.50 24.36
CA ILE A 83 0.03 -38.26 23.46
C ILE A 83 0.89 -38.85 22.34
N LEU A 84 0.99 -40.18 22.31
CA LEU A 84 1.68 -40.94 21.27
C LEU A 84 0.65 -41.65 20.37
N LEU A 85 1.03 -41.87 19.12
CA LEU A 85 0.13 -42.39 18.08
C LEU A 85 0.45 -43.83 17.70
N THR A 86 -0.57 -44.61 17.38
CA THR A 86 -0.45 -45.99 16.87
C THR A 86 -1.25 -46.18 15.59
N TYR A 87 -0.96 -47.21 14.78
CA TYR A 87 -1.94 -47.69 13.80
C TYR A 87 -3.07 -48.43 14.52
N SER A 88 -4.18 -48.68 13.84
CA SER A 88 -5.34 -49.36 14.44
C SER A 88 -5.00 -50.77 14.94
N ASN A 89 -4.15 -51.48 14.19
CA ASN A 89 -3.84 -52.89 14.41
C ASN A 89 -2.36 -53.17 14.73
N SER A 90 -1.50 -52.15 14.74
CA SER A 90 -0.07 -52.34 15.06
C SER A 90 0.53 -51.09 15.69
N MET A 91 1.47 -51.28 16.61
CA MET A 91 2.25 -50.19 17.19
C MET A 91 3.54 -49.98 16.38
N PRO A 92 3.82 -48.77 15.89
CA PRO A 92 5.10 -48.45 15.29
C PRO A 92 6.27 -48.77 16.25
N ALA A 93 7.34 -49.36 15.74
CA ALA A 93 8.49 -49.77 16.56
C ALA A 93 9.13 -48.58 17.27
N ASN A 94 9.31 -47.46 16.57
CA ASN A 94 9.84 -46.21 17.11
C ASN A 94 8.96 -45.63 18.23
N VAL A 95 7.63 -45.78 18.16
CA VAL A 95 6.73 -45.35 19.23
C VAL A 95 6.89 -46.23 20.47
N MET A 96 7.03 -47.55 20.29
CA MET A 96 7.31 -48.46 21.41
C MET A 96 8.68 -48.16 22.05
N ASP A 97 9.67 -47.81 21.24
CA ASP A 97 10.99 -47.42 21.75
C ASP A 97 10.92 -46.13 22.55
N GLU A 98 10.15 -45.14 22.09
CA GLU A 98 9.90 -43.90 22.83
C GLU A 98 9.20 -44.15 24.17
N ILE A 99 8.17 -45.01 24.20
CA ILE A 99 7.47 -45.43 25.44
C ILE A 99 8.47 -46.00 26.46
N LYS A 100 9.45 -46.79 26.00
CA LYS A 100 10.51 -47.35 26.86
C LYS A 100 11.50 -46.28 27.31
N GLN A 101 11.93 -45.40 26.40
CA GLN A 101 12.87 -44.31 26.71
C GLN A 101 12.29 -43.35 27.75
N LEU A 102 10.99 -43.07 27.69
CA LEU A 102 10.27 -42.25 28.66
C LEU A 102 9.99 -42.96 29.99
N HIS A 103 10.30 -44.26 30.10
CA HIS A 103 10.03 -45.09 31.28
C HIS A 103 8.54 -45.14 31.67
N VAL A 104 7.66 -45.24 30.67
CA VAL A 104 6.21 -45.30 30.88
C VAL A 104 5.83 -46.58 31.62
N GLY A 105 5.18 -46.43 32.78
CA GLY A 105 4.64 -47.54 33.57
C GLY A 105 3.15 -47.78 33.35
N LYS A 106 2.41 -46.77 32.88
CA LYS A 106 0.98 -46.89 32.59
C LYS A 106 0.55 -46.13 31.34
N VAL A 107 -0.30 -46.75 30.53
CA VAL A 107 -0.87 -46.20 29.30
C VAL A 107 -2.39 -46.05 29.41
N PHE A 108 -2.91 -44.89 29.00
CA PHE A 108 -4.33 -44.71 28.71
C PHE A 108 -4.60 -44.94 27.21
N LEU A 109 -5.34 -45.99 26.87
CA LEU A 109 -5.75 -46.28 25.50
C LEU A 109 -7.05 -45.53 25.21
N ILE A 110 -7.04 -44.58 24.26
CA ILE A 110 -8.22 -43.79 23.93
C ILE A 110 -8.91 -44.35 22.70
N GLY A 111 -10.11 -44.90 22.91
CA GLY A 111 -10.92 -45.53 21.87
C GLY A 111 -11.09 -47.04 22.04
N GLY A 112 -12.17 -47.55 21.46
CA GLY A 112 -12.54 -48.96 21.53
C GLY A 112 -11.58 -49.87 20.76
N GLN A 113 -11.82 -51.18 20.80
CA GLN A 113 -11.00 -52.15 20.07
C GLN A 113 -11.04 -51.98 18.53
N GLY A 114 -12.07 -51.31 18.00
CA GLY A 114 -12.13 -50.94 16.59
C GLY A 114 -11.18 -49.80 16.21
N SER A 115 -10.82 -48.92 17.14
CA SER A 115 -9.87 -47.82 16.94
C SER A 115 -8.44 -48.24 17.29
N ILE A 116 -8.28 -48.97 18.40
CA ILE A 116 -6.99 -49.51 18.86
C ILE A 116 -7.21 -50.97 19.26
N SER A 117 -6.75 -51.90 18.43
CA SER A 117 -6.96 -53.33 18.63
C SER A 117 -6.45 -53.84 19.99
N GLY A 118 -7.06 -54.92 20.48
CA GLY A 118 -6.60 -55.60 21.70
C GLY A 118 -5.18 -56.16 21.58
N SER A 119 -4.65 -56.33 20.36
CA SER A 119 -3.28 -56.81 20.14
C SER A 119 -2.23 -55.78 20.59
N ILE A 120 -2.48 -54.49 20.38
CA ILE A 120 -1.62 -53.39 20.85
C ILE A 120 -1.62 -53.34 22.39
N GLU A 121 -2.79 -53.52 23.00
CA GLU A 121 -2.94 -53.57 24.45
C GLU A 121 -2.15 -54.75 25.06
N ALA A 122 -2.27 -55.95 24.47
CA ALA A 122 -1.47 -57.10 24.88
C ALA A 122 0.04 -56.87 24.67
N GLN A 123 0.43 -56.19 23.58
CA GLN A 123 1.83 -55.85 23.30
C GLN A 123 2.42 -54.95 24.41
N LEU A 124 1.68 -53.95 24.87
CA LEU A 124 2.09 -53.06 25.97
C LEU A 124 2.18 -53.82 27.31
N GLN A 125 1.17 -54.63 27.62
CA GLN A 125 1.15 -55.44 28.85
C GLN A 125 2.31 -56.43 28.92
N ASN A 126 2.69 -57.04 27.78
CA ASN A 126 3.84 -57.93 27.67
C ASN A 126 5.18 -57.22 27.91
N GLN A 127 5.24 -55.89 27.74
CA GLN A 127 6.40 -55.08 28.13
C GLN A 127 6.36 -54.65 29.61
N GLY A 128 5.39 -55.15 30.40
CA GLY A 128 5.21 -54.80 31.81
C GLY A 128 4.48 -53.47 32.05
N ILE A 129 3.87 -52.89 31.01
CA ILE A 129 3.20 -51.59 31.08
C ILE A 129 1.73 -51.80 31.41
N GLN A 130 1.22 -51.12 32.43
CA GLN A 130 -0.19 -51.17 32.79
C GLN A 130 -1.04 -50.46 31.73
N THR A 131 -2.19 -51.02 31.34
CA THR A 131 -3.10 -50.37 30.39
C THR A 131 -4.44 -50.06 31.04
N GLU A 132 -5.00 -48.90 30.72
CA GLU A 132 -6.37 -48.53 31.05
C GLU A 132 -7.04 -47.98 29.79
N ARG A 133 -8.07 -48.68 29.30
CA ARG A 133 -8.81 -48.26 28.12
C ARG A 133 -9.96 -47.34 28.49
N LEU A 134 -9.98 -46.15 27.91
CA LEU A 134 -11.08 -45.19 28.01
C LEU A 134 -11.79 -45.16 26.66
N SER A 135 -12.97 -45.79 26.60
CA SER A 135 -13.73 -45.95 25.37
C SER A 135 -15.22 -46.07 25.63
N GLY A 136 -16.01 -45.57 24.69
CA GLY A 136 -17.43 -45.85 24.55
C GLY A 136 -17.76 -46.46 23.18
N SER A 137 -19.06 -46.60 22.91
CA SER A 137 -19.60 -47.01 21.62
C SER A 137 -19.34 -46.00 20.50
N ASP A 138 -19.16 -44.72 20.86
CA ASP A 138 -18.80 -43.64 19.97
C ASP A 138 -17.86 -42.62 20.65
N ARG A 139 -17.52 -41.57 19.89
CA ARG A 139 -16.64 -40.47 20.34
C ARG A 139 -17.23 -39.67 21.50
N TYR A 140 -18.55 -39.59 21.60
CA TYR A 140 -19.24 -38.81 22.62
C TYR A 140 -19.19 -39.55 23.95
N GLU A 141 -19.51 -40.84 23.95
CA GLU A 141 -19.40 -41.69 25.13
C GLU A 141 -17.95 -41.86 25.57
N THR A 142 -16.99 -41.94 24.63
CA THR A 142 -15.56 -41.90 24.95
C THR A 142 -15.16 -40.58 25.63
N SER A 143 -15.66 -39.43 25.16
CA SER A 143 -15.40 -38.13 25.80
C SER A 143 -15.94 -38.06 27.23
N VAL A 144 -17.09 -38.70 27.52
CA VAL A 144 -17.63 -38.84 28.87
C VAL A 144 -16.74 -39.74 29.74
N LYS A 145 -16.21 -40.85 29.21
CA LYS A 145 -15.26 -41.71 29.94
C LYS A 145 -13.96 -40.99 30.29
N ILE A 146 -13.50 -40.09 29.42
CA ILE A 146 -12.37 -39.21 29.74
C ILE A 146 -12.79 -38.19 30.81
N ALA A 147 -13.97 -37.59 30.69
CA ALA A 147 -14.49 -36.60 31.64
C ALA A 147 -14.67 -37.15 33.07
N GLU A 148 -15.12 -38.40 33.21
CA GLU A 148 -15.22 -39.11 34.49
C GLU A 148 -13.89 -39.14 35.27
N LYS A 149 -12.73 -39.04 34.58
CA LYS A 149 -11.42 -38.97 35.23
C LYS A 149 -11.15 -37.63 35.93
N PHE A 150 -11.94 -36.58 35.68
CA PHE A 150 -11.74 -35.24 36.26
C PHE A 150 -12.41 -35.07 37.63
N GLY A 151 -13.44 -35.84 37.93
CA GLY A 151 -14.17 -35.73 39.20
C GLY A 151 -14.98 -34.44 39.27
N LYS A 152 -14.94 -33.75 40.42
CA LYS A 152 -15.66 -32.48 40.61
C LYS A 152 -14.93 -31.35 39.88
N VAL A 153 -15.64 -30.65 39.00
CA VAL A 153 -15.15 -29.49 38.24
C VAL A 153 -15.97 -28.24 38.53
N GLU A 154 -15.42 -27.07 38.25
CA GLU A 154 -16.08 -25.75 38.41
C GLU A 154 -16.56 -25.16 37.08
N ALA A 155 -16.08 -25.73 35.97
CA ALA A 155 -16.51 -25.40 34.62
C ALA A 155 -16.50 -26.64 33.73
N LEU A 156 -17.18 -26.55 32.59
CA LEU A 156 -17.14 -27.54 31.52
C LEU A 156 -16.75 -26.86 30.21
N THR A 157 -16.09 -27.61 29.33
CA THR A 157 -15.88 -27.19 27.94
C THR A 157 -16.57 -28.17 27.01
N VAL A 158 -17.23 -27.65 25.99
CA VAL A 158 -18.04 -28.41 25.04
C VAL A 158 -17.58 -28.03 23.64
N ALA A 159 -17.36 -29.03 22.79
CA ALA A 159 -17.02 -28.84 21.40
C ALA A 159 -17.82 -29.81 20.51
N THR A 160 -17.97 -29.46 19.23
CA THR A 160 -18.52 -30.43 18.28
C THR A 160 -17.62 -31.66 18.19
N GLY A 161 -18.23 -32.85 18.15
CA GLY A 161 -17.52 -34.07 17.81
C GLY A 161 -17.49 -34.36 16.31
N GLU A 162 -18.13 -33.53 15.47
CA GLU A 162 -18.23 -33.75 14.02
C GLU A 162 -16.98 -33.29 13.26
N ASP A 163 -16.21 -32.36 13.81
CA ASP A 163 -14.89 -31.91 13.35
C ASP A 163 -13.89 -31.87 14.52
N TYR A 164 -12.59 -31.82 14.24
CA TYR A 164 -11.52 -31.87 15.25
C TYR A 164 -11.07 -30.51 15.76
N ALA A 165 -11.18 -29.47 14.91
CA ALA A 165 -10.53 -28.19 15.17
C ALA A 165 -11.02 -27.53 16.45
N ASP A 166 -12.33 -27.59 16.74
CA ASP A 166 -12.91 -26.96 17.93
C ASP A 166 -12.46 -27.62 19.24
N ALA A 167 -12.39 -28.95 19.27
CA ALA A 167 -11.90 -29.69 20.44
C ALA A 167 -10.40 -29.46 20.68
N LEU A 168 -9.58 -29.43 19.62
CA LEU A 168 -8.15 -29.11 19.72
C LEU A 168 -7.91 -27.66 20.18
N SER A 169 -8.75 -26.75 19.73
CA SER A 169 -8.66 -25.33 20.07
C SER A 169 -8.89 -25.03 21.55
N ILE A 170 -9.94 -25.62 22.11
CA ILE A 170 -10.28 -25.43 23.52
C ILE A 170 -9.45 -26.32 24.45
N GLY A 171 -8.79 -27.36 23.91
CA GLY A 171 -8.03 -28.36 24.65
C GLY A 171 -7.01 -27.78 25.65
N PRO A 172 -6.05 -26.94 25.22
CA PRO A 172 -5.08 -26.33 26.13
C PRO A 172 -5.71 -25.47 27.23
N ALA A 173 -6.78 -24.74 26.91
CA ALA A 173 -7.51 -23.93 27.90
C ALA A 173 -8.26 -24.81 28.90
N ALA A 174 -8.96 -25.85 28.42
CA ALA A 174 -9.63 -26.85 29.26
C ALA A 174 -8.61 -27.54 30.19
N ALA A 175 -7.45 -27.88 29.67
CA ALA A 175 -6.34 -28.45 30.42
C ALA A 175 -5.78 -27.49 31.49
N ALA A 176 -5.61 -26.21 31.16
CA ALA A 176 -5.16 -25.18 32.10
C ALA A 176 -6.18 -24.94 33.23
N MET A 177 -7.48 -24.99 32.92
CA MET A 177 -8.56 -24.93 33.89
C MET A 177 -8.73 -26.23 34.70
N GLY A 178 -8.14 -27.34 34.24
CA GLY A 178 -8.31 -28.65 34.87
C GLY A 178 -9.72 -29.24 34.66
N VAL A 179 -10.34 -28.97 33.51
CA VAL A 179 -11.70 -29.43 33.16
C VAL A 179 -11.69 -30.27 31.87
N PRO A 180 -12.69 -31.16 31.68
CA PRO A 180 -12.76 -31.98 30.48
C PRO A 180 -13.33 -31.23 29.27
N VAL A 181 -13.03 -31.74 28.07
CA VAL A 181 -13.71 -31.42 26.82
C VAL A 181 -14.76 -32.48 26.54
N LEU A 182 -16.04 -32.11 26.61
CA LEU A 182 -17.15 -32.96 26.21
C LEU A 182 -17.44 -32.76 24.73
N LEU A 183 -17.60 -33.86 23.99
CA LEU A 183 -17.98 -33.81 22.58
C LEU A 183 -19.50 -33.95 22.45
N VAL A 184 -20.09 -33.16 21.56
CA VAL A 184 -21.51 -33.23 21.22
C VAL A 184 -21.73 -33.22 19.69
N PRO A 185 -22.75 -33.93 19.17
CA PRO A 185 -23.28 -33.70 17.84
C PRO A 185 -23.87 -32.29 17.69
N LYS A 186 -24.02 -31.81 16.45
CA LYS A 186 -24.53 -30.46 16.18
C LYS A 186 -25.92 -30.18 16.77
N ASN A 187 -26.82 -31.16 16.72
CA ASN A 187 -28.26 -30.94 16.93
C ASN A 187 -28.83 -31.52 18.24
N TYR A 188 -28.07 -32.29 19.02
CA TYR A 188 -28.55 -32.88 20.27
C TYR A 188 -27.42 -33.20 21.26
N VAL A 189 -27.73 -33.21 22.56
CA VAL A 189 -26.82 -33.73 23.60
C VAL A 189 -27.07 -35.23 23.79
N PRO A 190 -26.05 -36.11 23.66
CA PRO A 190 -26.22 -37.54 23.88
C PRO A 190 -26.65 -37.86 25.32
N ASP A 191 -27.46 -38.91 25.50
CA ASP A 191 -27.98 -39.29 26.83
C ASP A 191 -26.88 -39.55 27.86
N VAL A 192 -25.75 -40.10 27.42
CA VAL A 192 -24.56 -40.33 28.25
C VAL A 192 -23.98 -39.02 28.78
N THR A 193 -23.94 -37.99 27.93
CA THR A 193 -23.49 -36.64 28.29
C THR A 193 -24.49 -35.98 29.25
N LYS A 194 -25.80 -36.08 28.99
CA LYS A 194 -26.85 -35.59 29.92
C LYS A 194 -26.73 -36.24 31.30
N LYS A 195 -26.52 -37.57 31.36
CA LYS A 195 -26.33 -38.30 32.63
C LYS A 195 -25.08 -37.83 33.37
N TYR A 196 -23.98 -37.60 32.64
CA TYR A 196 -22.74 -37.10 33.24
C TYR A 196 -22.94 -35.71 33.85
N ILE A 197 -23.52 -34.77 33.10
CA ILE A 197 -23.87 -33.41 33.56
C ILE A 197 -24.71 -33.45 34.84
N ARG A 198 -25.78 -34.27 34.86
CA ARG A 198 -26.62 -34.47 36.06
C ARG A 198 -25.85 -35.07 37.24
N SER A 199 -24.90 -35.96 36.99
CA SER A 199 -24.09 -36.56 38.05
C SER A 199 -23.19 -35.53 38.76
N LEU A 200 -22.72 -34.51 38.04
CA LEU A 200 -21.96 -33.39 38.62
C LEU A 200 -22.81 -32.54 39.57
N ASN A 201 -24.14 -32.52 39.37
CA ASN A 201 -25.11 -31.78 40.17
C ASN A 201 -25.53 -32.48 41.48
N THR A 202 -25.19 -33.75 41.67
CA THR A 202 -25.56 -34.47 42.90
C THR A 202 -24.60 -34.19 44.06
N ILE A 203 -25.08 -33.46 45.08
CA ILE A 203 -24.38 -33.30 46.37
C ILE A 203 -24.25 -34.68 47.03
N LYS A 204 -23.03 -35.27 47.05
CA LYS A 204 -22.70 -36.26 48.09
C LYS A 204 -22.46 -35.49 49.40
N ASN A 205 -23.53 -35.22 50.14
CA ASN A 205 -23.47 -34.88 51.55
C ASN A 205 -23.01 -36.14 52.28
N SER A 206 -21.72 -36.23 52.62
CA SER A 206 -21.21 -37.30 53.50
C SER A 206 -20.52 -36.76 54.75
N GLU A 207 -20.71 -35.49 55.13
CA GLU A 207 -20.11 -34.94 56.36
C GLU A 207 -21.10 -34.37 57.39
N TYR A 208 -22.40 -34.31 57.10
CA TYR A 208 -23.40 -33.92 58.11
C TYR A 208 -24.71 -34.65 57.86
N ASP A 209 -24.88 -35.83 58.48
CA ASP A 209 -26.04 -36.04 59.34
C ASP A 209 -25.89 -37.33 60.15
N ASN A 210 -25.54 -37.14 61.41
CA ASN A 210 -25.58 -38.15 62.45
C ASN A 210 -26.42 -37.54 63.57
N SER A 211 -27.75 -37.52 63.45
CA SER A 211 -28.66 -37.35 64.59
C SER A 211 -30.12 -37.61 64.24
N SER A 212 -30.62 -38.76 64.73
CA SER A 212 -31.92 -38.93 65.40
C SER A 212 -33.25 -38.51 64.74
N ASN A 213 -34.06 -39.54 64.42
CA ASN A 213 -35.48 -39.74 64.79
C ASN A 213 -36.44 -38.54 64.86
N SER A 214 -37.47 -38.56 64.00
CA SER A 214 -38.88 -38.67 64.43
C SER A 214 -39.83 -38.84 63.24
N SER A 215 -40.76 -39.77 63.39
CA SER A 215 -41.88 -40.15 62.53
C SER A 215 -42.91 -39.04 62.29
N SER A 216 -43.39 -38.88 61.05
CA SER A 216 -44.83 -38.85 60.70
C SER A 216 -45.05 -38.63 59.19
N SER A 217 -46.14 -39.22 58.73
CA SER A 217 -46.66 -39.36 57.36
C SER A 217 -47.34 -38.11 56.79
N SER A 218 -47.15 -37.81 55.50
CA SER A 218 -48.21 -37.65 54.48
C SER A 218 -47.76 -36.88 53.21
N SER A 219 -48.13 -37.45 52.06
CA SER A 219 -48.45 -36.83 50.76
C SER A 219 -47.85 -35.46 50.37
N SER A 220 -46.88 -35.49 49.46
CA SER A 220 -46.76 -34.66 48.25
C SER A 220 -45.35 -34.91 47.72
N ALA A 221 -45.20 -35.22 46.44
CA ALA A 221 -43.90 -35.32 45.79
C ALA A 221 -43.29 -33.91 45.66
N ASN A 222 -42.80 -33.37 46.78
CA ASN A 222 -41.79 -32.33 46.77
C ASN A 222 -40.50 -33.01 46.30
N THR A 223 -40.24 -32.94 45.00
CA THR A 223 -38.90 -33.16 44.48
C THR A 223 -38.00 -32.15 45.19
N SER A 224 -37.20 -32.69 46.08
CA SER A 224 -36.26 -31.98 46.92
C SER A 224 -35.45 -31.06 46.02
N SER A 225 -35.64 -29.75 46.18
CA SER A 225 -34.76 -28.73 45.61
C SER A 225 -33.41 -28.88 46.32
N GLY A 226 -32.63 -29.90 45.92
CA GLY A 226 -31.21 -29.91 46.22
C GLY A 226 -30.63 -28.66 45.58
N THR A 227 -29.83 -27.92 46.33
CA THR A 227 -29.06 -26.81 45.79
C THR A 227 -28.19 -27.34 44.65
N PHE A 228 -28.54 -26.99 43.42
CA PHE A 228 -27.75 -27.31 42.24
C PHE A 228 -26.40 -26.61 42.37
N ARG A 229 -25.34 -27.28 41.92
CA ARG A 229 -24.01 -26.68 41.88
C ARG A 229 -23.87 -25.97 40.54
N ASP A 230 -24.04 -24.66 40.53
CA ASP A 230 -23.85 -23.86 39.32
C ASP A 230 -22.40 -24.01 38.84
N TYR A 231 -22.21 -24.44 37.59
CA TYR A 231 -20.92 -24.38 36.90
C TYR A 231 -21.07 -23.62 35.59
N HIS A 232 -19.94 -23.07 35.12
CA HIS A 232 -19.90 -22.35 33.84
C HIS A 232 -19.59 -23.31 32.70
N VAL A 233 -20.24 -23.14 31.55
CA VAL A 233 -20.04 -24.00 30.38
C VAL A 233 -19.55 -23.15 29.22
N PHE A 234 -18.37 -23.48 28.70
CA PHE A 234 -17.86 -22.89 27.47
C PHE A 234 -18.20 -23.79 26.29
N VAL A 235 -18.92 -23.26 25.31
CA VAL A 235 -19.33 -23.98 24.11
C VAL A 235 -18.60 -23.42 22.89
N MET A 236 -17.81 -24.25 22.22
CA MET A 236 -17.15 -23.90 20.96
C MET A 236 -18.15 -24.01 19.80
N GLY A 237 -18.40 -22.90 19.10
CA GLY A 237 -19.30 -22.86 17.95
C GLY A 237 -20.51 -21.96 18.12
N ALA A 238 -20.92 -21.30 17.03
CA ALA A 238 -22.24 -20.69 16.90
C ALA A 238 -23.31 -21.76 16.60
N SER A 239 -24.57 -21.36 16.42
CA SER A 239 -25.71 -22.26 16.24
C SER A 239 -25.61 -23.16 14.99
N ASP A 240 -24.76 -22.82 14.03
CA ASP A 240 -24.45 -23.63 12.85
C ASP A 240 -23.50 -24.81 13.14
N VAL A 241 -22.75 -24.76 14.24
CA VAL A 241 -21.82 -25.80 14.70
C VAL A 241 -22.38 -26.58 15.89
N VAL A 242 -22.93 -25.85 16.88
CA VAL A 242 -23.62 -26.40 18.04
C VAL A 242 -24.91 -25.60 18.22
N THR A 243 -26.05 -26.20 17.86
CA THR A 243 -27.35 -25.51 17.87
C THR A 243 -27.76 -25.00 19.26
N ASP A 244 -28.67 -24.02 19.29
CA ASP A 244 -29.22 -23.50 20.55
C ASP A 244 -29.96 -24.57 21.35
N ASN A 245 -30.57 -25.56 20.69
CA ASN A 245 -31.16 -26.71 21.37
C ASN A 245 -30.12 -27.49 22.21
N VAL A 246 -28.90 -27.61 21.72
CA VAL A 246 -27.80 -28.25 22.47
C VAL A 246 -27.38 -27.36 23.63
N VAL A 247 -27.24 -26.05 23.41
CA VAL A 247 -26.85 -25.08 24.46
C VAL A 247 -27.87 -24.98 25.58
N ASN A 248 -29.16 -24.93 25.25
CA ASN A 248 -30.25 -24.85 26.23
C ASN A 248 -30.27 -26.04 27.20
N GLU A 249 -29.80 -27.22 26.77
CA GLU A 249 -29.66 -28.40 27.65
C GLU A 249 -28.53 -28.23 28.68
N PHE A 250 -27.54 -27.39 28.41
CA PHE A 250 -26.51 -27.02 29.38
C PHE A 250 -26.97 -25.88 30.30
N GLU A 251 -27.81 -24.95 29.82
CA GLU A 251 -28.38 -23.83 30.60
C GLU A 251 -29.40 -24.29 31.65
N GLY A 252 -30.21 -25.31 31.33
CA GLY A 252 -31.47 -25.68 32.00
C GLY A 252 -31.42 -26.12 33.48
N GLU A 253 -30.32 -25.94 34.20
CA GLU A 253 -30.15 -26.37 35.61
C GLU A 253 -29.39 -25.33 36.47
N GLY A 254 -29.43 -24.03 36.13
CA GLY A 254 -28.77 -22.94 36.88
C GLY A 254 -27.37 -22.56 36.37
N ASN A 255 -26.89 -23.26 35.33
CA ASN A 255 -25.58 -23.02 34.73
C ASN A 255 -25.59 -21.79 33.81
N ASN A 256 -24.44 -21.13 33.73
CA ASN A 256 -24.19 -20.06 32.77
C ASN A 256 -23.44 -20.64 31.56
N VAL A 257 -23.90 -20.36 30.34
CA VAL A 257 -23.27 -20.85 29.11
C VAL A 257 -22.69 -19.69 28.31
N GLU A 258 -21.43 -19.83 27.93
CA GLU A 258 -20.71 -18.87 27.09
C GLU A 258 -20.32 -19.55 25.77
N ARG A 259 -20.75 -18.97 24.65
CA ARG A 259 -20.34 -19.42 23.32
C ARG A 259 -19.04 -18.75 22.90
N ILE A 260 -18.14 -19.54 22.33
CA ILE A 260 -16.94 -19.08 21.64
C ILE A 260 -17.19 -19.29 20.14
N GLU A 261 -17.62 -18.23 19.49
CA GLU A 261 -18.12 -18.27 18.11
C GLU A 261 -17.06 -17.84 17.09
N GLY A 262 -17.34 -18.07 15.81
CA GLY A 262 -16.46 -17.69 14.70
C GLY A 262 -16.97 -18.23 13.38
N LYS A 263 -16.79 -17.45 12.30
CA LYS A 263 -17.32 -17.76 10.95
C LYS A 263 -16.78 -19.07 10.36
N ASP A 264 -15.64 -19.53 10.86
CA ASP A 264 -15.08 -20.85 10.56
C ASP A 264 -14.30 -21.39 11.78
N LYS A 265 -13.79 -22.61 11.65
CA LYS A 265 -13.05 -23.31 12.71
C LYS A 265 -11.74 -22.63 13.12
N TYR A 266 -11.15 -21.83 12.23
CA TYR A 266 -9.93 -21.09 12.52
C TYR A 266 -10.25 -19.85 13.33
N TYR A 267 -11.31 -19.10 12.99
CA TYR A 267 -11.80 -18.01 13.83
C TYR A 267 -12.20 -18.47 15.22
N ARG A 268 -12.81 -19.64 15.34
CA ARG A 268 -13.14 -20.23 16.65
C ARG A 268 -11.90 -20.61 17.44
N ASN A 269 -10.90 -21.23 16.79
CA ASN A 269 -9.60 -21.53 17.42
C ASN A 269 -8.98 -20.30 18.09
N ILE A 270 -8.97 -19.27 17.29
CA ILE A 270 -8.44 -17.96 17.55
C ILE A 270 -9.20 -17.25 18.69
N ASN A 271 -10.53 -17.18 18.63
CA ASN A 271 -11.36 -16.60 19.68
C ASN A 271 -11.26 -17.35 21.01
N ALA A 272 -11.08 -18.68 20.99
CA ALA A 272 -10.83 -19.47 22.20
C ALA A 272 -9.51 -19.03 22.86
N ILE A 273 -8.43 -18.90 22.09
CA ILE A 273 -7.14 -18.44 22.60
C ILE A 273 -7.29 -17.07 23.28
N ALA A 274 -7.88 -16.09 22.59
CA ALA A 274 -8.05 -14.75 23.14
C ALA A 274 -8.85 -14.74 24.44
N ARG A 275 -9.92 -15.53 24.50
CA ARG A 275 -10.78 -15.62 25.69
C ARG A 275 -10.05 -16.12 26.93
N PHE A 276 -9.12 -17.05 26.78
CA PHE A 276 -8.36 -17.64 27.88
C PHE A 276 -6.98 -17.00 28.12
N MET A 277 -6.67 -15.93 27.37
CA MET A 277 -5.48 -15.08 27.59
C MET A 277 -5.78 -13.75 28.29
N GLN A 278 -7.02 -13.25 28.27
CA GLN A 278 -7.35 -11.94 28.85
C GLN A 278 -7.17 -11.89 30.38
N LYS A 279 -6.43 -10.88 30.85
CA LYS A 279 -6.25 -10.55 32.27
C LYS A 279 -7.56 -10.04 32.87
N SER A 280 -7.99 -10.62 33.98
CA SER A 280 -9.01 -10.00 34.83
C SER A 280 -8.40 -8.76 35.50
N ASN A 281 -8.59 -7.58 34.91
CA ASN A 281 -8.46 -6.33 35.65
C ASN A 281 -9.76 -6.17 36.46
N GLY A 282 -9.68 -6.44 37.76
CA GLY A 282 -10.81 -6.43 38.69
C GLY A 282 -11.45 -5.07 38.94
N THR A 283 -12.00 -4.44 37.90
CA THR A 283 -12.84 -3.25 38.02
C THR A 283 -14.17 -3.51 37.34
N SER A 284 -15.17 -3.90 38.14
CA SER A 284 -16.57 -3.76 37.74
C SER A 284 -16.92 -2.27 37.72
N THR A 285 -16.91 -1.63 36.56
CA THR A 285 -17.75 -0.43 36.37
C THR A 285 -19.17 -0.93 36.15
N GLN A 286 -19.95 -0.98 37.24
CA GLN A 286 -21.40 -0.95 37.09
C GLN A 286 -21.79 0.40 36.50
N ASN A 287 -21.98 0.46 35.18
CA ASN A 287 -22.90 1.43 34.62
C ASN A 287 -24.31 0.94 34.95
N LYS A 288 -24.79 1.33 36.14
CA LYS A 288 -26.23 1.46 36.39
C LYS A 288 -26.66 2.71 35.64
N ASP A 289 -27.02 2.55 34.36
CA ASP A 289 -27.91 3.46 33.63
C ASP A 289 -28.10 2.90 32.21
N SER A 290 -28.88 1.82 32.12
CA SER A 290 -29.63 1.46 30.90
C SER A 290 -30.75 0.52 31.31
N SER A 291 -31.98 1.02 31.22
CA SER A 291 -33.24 0.32 31.43
C SER A 291 -33.57 -0.58 30.23
N ASP A 292 -32.73 -1.57 29.95
CA ASP A 292 -33.01 -2.64 28.96
C ASP A 292 -32.84 -4.01 29.64
N ASP A 293 -33.96 -4.61 30.00
CA ASP A 293 -34.07 -5.82 30.83
C ASP A 293 -33.77 -7.15 30.08
N ASN A 294 -33.08 -7.11 28.93
CA ASN A 294 -32.91 -8.29 28.05
C ASN A 294 -31.48 -8.80 27.86
N ASN A 295 -30.48 -8.33 28.61
CA ASN A 295 -29.11 -8.86 28.47
C ASN A 295 -28.41 -9.10 29.81
N LYS A 296 -28.77 -10.20 30.49
CA LYS A 296 -28.03 -10.72 31.65
C LYS A 296 -27.07 -11.84 31.21
N GLN A 297 -26.04 -11.51 30.43
CA GLN A 297 -24.84 -12.35 30.37
C GLN A 297 -23.82 -11.82 31.39
N THR A 298 -23.86 -12.36 32.61
CA THR A 298 -22.78 -12.19 33.58
C THR A 298 -21.54 -12.91 33.07
N GLN A 299 -20.46 -12.18 32.78
CA GLN A 299 -19.20 -12.80 32.35
C GLN A 299 -18.55 -13.60 33.47
N TYR A 300 -18.22 -14.87 33.20
CA TYR A 300 -17.50 -15.73 34.14
C TYR A 300 -16.00 -15.41 34.11
N PHE A 301 -15.47 -15.03 35.27
CA PHE A 301 -14.06 -14.68 35.41
C PHE A 301 -13.22 -15.92 35.69
N VAL A 302 -12.24 -16.15 34.83
CA VAL A 302 -11.28 -17.24 34.98
C VAL A 302 -10.11 -16.74 35.86
N LYS A 303 -9.66 -17.57 36.81
CA LYS A 303 -8.69 -17.14 37.84
C LYS A 303 -7.25 -17.11 37.31
N GLY A 304 -6.75 -15.93 36.94
CA GLY A 304 -5.37 -15.72 36.47
C GLY A 304 -5.16 -16.10 34.99
N ASP A 305 -3.92 -15.97 34.51
CA ASP A 305 -3.56 -16.25 33.12
C ASP A 305 -3.64 -17.77 32.86
N MET A 306 -4.67 -18.22 32.13
CA MET A 306 -4.82 -19.65 31.78
C MET A 306 -3.88 -20.07 30.67
N LEU A 307 -3.69 -19.20 29.68
CA LEU A 307 -2.73 -19.39 28.60
C LEU A 307 -1.64 -18.32 28.68
N SER A 308 -0.39 -18.76 28.56
CA SER A 308 0.81 -17.95 28.45
C SER A 308 1.30 -17.94 27.00
N ILE A 309 1.77 -16.78 26.57
CA ILE A 309 2.30 -16.58 25.22
C ILE A 309 3.80 -16.84 25.11
N ASN A 310 4.48 -17.25 26.19
CA ASN A 310 5.93 -17.48 26.15
C ASN A 310 6.32 -18.46 25.04
N ASN A 311 5.46 -19.44 24.73
CA ASN A 311 5.59 -20.29 23.55
C ASN A 311 4.25 -20.34 22.82
N LEU A 312 4.26 -20.13 21.50
CA LEU A 312 3.10 -20.32 20.63
C LEU A 312 3.25 -21.60 19.83
N TYR A 313 2.28 -22.51 19.93
CA TYR A 313 2.29 -23.72 19.11
C TYR A 313 1.48 -23.48 17.84
N LEU A 314 2.04 -23.83 16.70
CA LEU A 314 1.42 -23.65 15.40
C LEU A 314 1.29 -25.00 14.72
N ALA A 315 0.07 -25.39 14.37
CA ALA A 315 -0.21 -26.64 13.69
C ALA A 315 -1.10 -26.43 12.47
N SER A 316 -1.09 -27.40 11.56
CA SER A 316 -2.06 -27.44 10.47
C SER A 316 -3.47 -27.69 11.02
N GLY A 317 -4.45 -26.92 10.56
CA GLY A 317 -5.88 -27.21 10.76
C GLY A 317 -6.50 -27.97 9.59
N GLU A 318 -5.67 -28.51 8.70
CA GLU A 318 -6.05 -29.44 7.62
C GLU A 318 -5.74 -30.90 8.00
N GLY A 319 -4.82 -31.12 8.94
CA GLY A 319 -4.47 -32.44 9.48
C GLY A 319 -4.46 -32.46 11.01
N PHE A 320 -5.08 -33.48 11.62
CA PHE A 320 -5.31 -33.51 13.06
C PHE A 320 -4.10 -34.03 13.89
N ALA A 321 -3.30 -34.94 13.34
CA ALA A 321 -2.45 -35.83 14.15
C ALA A 321 -1.27 -35.10 14.82
N ASP A 322 -0.60 -34.25 14.05
CA ASP A 322 0.49 -33.40 14.54
C ASP A 322 -0.05 -32.37 15.55
N ALA A 323 -1.24 -31.81 15.28
CA ALA A 323 -1.92 -30.87 16.17
C ALA A 323 -2.35 -31.52 17.50
N LEU A 324 -2.83 -32.77 17.48
CA LEU A 324 -3.27 -33.48 18.68
C LEU A 324 -2.12 -33.75 19.66
N SER A 325 -1.01 -34.32 19.15
CA SER A 325 0.17 -34.59 19.98
C SER A 325 0.77 -33.28 20.49
N GLY A 326 0.90 -32.28 19.62
CA GLY A 326 1.36 -30.94 19.99
C GLY A 326 0.46 -30.21 20.98
N ALA A 327 -0.87 -30.42 20.93
CA ALA A 327 -1.80 -29.80 21.88
C ALA A 327 -1.59 -30.31 23.32
N ALA A 328 -1.13 -31.56 23.51
CA ALA A 328 -0.73 -32.05 24.83
C ALA A 328 0.49 -31.32 25.37
N LEU A 329 1.48 -31.05 24.51
CA LEU A 329 2.66 -30.27 24.88
C LEU A 329 2.30 -28.80 25.14
N ALA A 330 1.45 -28.20 24.31
CA ALA A 330 0.91 -26.87 24.53
C ALA A 330 0.16 -26.79 25.88
N ALA A 331 -0.68 -27.78 26.19
CA ALA A 331 -1.34 -27.89 27.48
C ALA A 331 -0.34 -28.04 28.64
N LYS A 332 0.75 -28.80 28.46
CA LYS A 332 1.83 -28.94 29.45
C LYS A 332 2.43 -27.57 29.78
N THR A 333 2.73 -26.76 28.78
CA THR A 333 3.36 -25.44 28.95
C THR A 333 2.35 -24.31 29.20
N LYS A 334 1.04 -24.63 29.32
CA LYS A 334 -0.06 -23.65 29.37
C LYS A 334 -0.01 -22.68 28.20
N SER A 335 0.37 -23.16 27.03
CA SER A 335 0.51 -22.37 25.80
C SER A 335 -0.69 -22.58 24.88
N PRO A 336 -1.04 -21.58 24.05
CA PRO A 336 -2.06 -21.76 23.03
C PRO A 336 -1.55 -22.64 21.87
N ILE A 337 -2.49 -23.29 21.18
CA ILE A 337 -2.26 -23.93 19.88
C ILE A 337 -3.07 -23.23 18.79
N ILE A 338 -2.37 -22.71 17.79
CA ILE A 338 -2.92 -21.98 16.65
C ILE A 338 -3.04 -22.96 15.49
N LEU A 339 -4.23 -23.02 14.89
CA LEU A 339 -4.53 -23.88 13.74
C LEU A 339 -4.53 -23.06 12.44
N SER A 340 -3.75 -23.50 11.44
CA SER A 340 -3.61 -22.81 10.15
C SER A 340 -3.83 -23.70 8.93
N ALA A 341 -4.38 -23.10 7.87
CA ALA A 341 -4.49 -23.67 6.54
C ALA A 341 -3.93 -22.70 5.48
N SER A 342 -3.70 -23.19 4.27
CA SER A 342 -3.24 -22.32 3.17
C SER A 342 -4.22 -21.19 2.88
N SER A 343 -5.52 -21.39 3.12
CA SER A 343 -6.58 -20.43 2.83
C SER A 343 -6.72 -19.29 3.86
N ASN A 344 -6.02 -19.35 5.00
CA ASN A 344 -6.29 -18.45 6.13
C ASN A 344 -5.03 -17.86 6.79
N SER A 345 -3.85 -18.06 6.19
CA SER A 345 -2.58 -17.71 6.83
C SER A 345 -2.44 -16.20 7.09
N GLY A 346 -3.02 -15.36 6.22
CA GLY A 346 -3.16 -13.92 6.48
C GLY A 346 -4.04 -13.60 7.70
N ILE A 347 -5.17 -14.29 7.85
CA ILE A 347 -6.13 -14.07 8.95
C ILE A 347 -5.56 -14.43 10.32
N ILE A 348 -4.65 -15.42 10.37
CA ILE A 348 -4.04 -15.86 11.62
C ILE A 348 -2.94 -14.89 12.07
N LYS A 349 -2.16 -14.34 11.11
CA LYS A 349 -1.22 -13.24 11.38
C LYS A 349 -1.93 -12.09 12.08
N ASP A 350 -3.03 -11.69 11.47
CA ASP A 350 -3.87 -10.58 11.87
C ASP A 350 -4.40 -10.71 13.30
N PHE A 351 -4.61 -11.94 13.77
CA PHE A 351 -5.11 -12.22 15.10
C PHE A 351 -4.02 -12.34 16.17
N ILE A 352 -2.90 -13.00 15.85
CA ILE A 352 -1.71 -13.00 16.72
C ILE A 352 -1.32 -11.58 17.07
N LEU A 353 -1.35 -10.66 16.08
CA LEU A 353 -1.03 -9.25 16.27
C LEU A 353 -2.08 -8.46 17.08
N SER A 354 -3.36 -8.88 17.08
CA SER A 354 -4.47 -8.07 17.64
C SER A 354 -5.05 -8.58 18.96
N LYS A 355 -4.83 -9.84 19.34
CA LYS A 355 -5.42 -10.45 20.55
C LYS A 355 -4.42 -11.08 21.49
N ILE A 356 -3.14 -11.15 21.10
CA ILE A 356 -2.04 -11.42 22.01
C ILE A 356 -1.55 -10.07 22.57
N PRO A 357 -1.76 -9.77 23.86
CA PRO A 357 -1.38 -8.47 24.41
C PRO A 357 0.12 -8.23 24.21
N ASN A 358 0.50 -7.08 23.63
CA ASN A 358 1.88 -6.61 23.49
C ASN A 358 2.80 -7.39 22.54
N TYR A 359 2.25 -8.02 21.50
CA TYR A 359 3.09 -8.44 20.38
C TYR A 359 3.56 -7.20 19.59
N GLY A 360 4.84 -6.82 19.73
CA GLY A 360 5.44 -5.65 19.07
C GLY A 360 5.51 -4.35 19.90
N SER A 361 5.12 -4.35 21.17
CA SER A 361 5.46 -3.29 22.14
C SER A 361 6.38 -3.88 23.22
N ASP A 362 7.27 -3.07 23.80
CA ASP A 362 8.43 -3.43 24.65
C ASP A 362 8.14 -4.23 25.96
N SER A 363 7.18 -5.16 26.00
CA SER A 363 6.79 -5.80 27.26
C SER A 363 6.45 -7.29 27.22
N VAL A 364 5.91 -7.90 26.15
CA VAL A 364 5.73 -9.37 26.13
C VAL A 364 5.65 -9.93 24.68
N ASN A 365 6.76 -10.04 23.97
CA ASN A 365 6.82 -10.91 22.79
C ASN A 365 6.86 -12.39 23.24
N PRO A 366 6.25 -13.34 22.50
CA PRO A 366 6.53 -14.75 22.71
C PRO A 366 8.04 -14.98 22.65
N GLU A 367 8.58 -15.81 23.54
CA GLU A 367 9.99 -16.18 23.54
C GLU A 367 10.26 -17.27 22.50
N TYR A 368 9.27 -18.15 22.27
CA TYR A 368 9.35 -19.27 21.34
C TYR A 368 8.14 -19.36 20.42
N LEU A 369 8.39 -19.82 19.19
CA LEU A 369 7.38 -20.26 18.23
C LEU A 369 7.62 -21.73 17.90
N THR A 370 6.74 -22.63 18.30
CA THR A 370 6.86 -24.06 18.04
C THR A 370 5.96 -24.51 16.90
N VAL A 371 6.55 -24.89 15.76
CA VAL A 371 5.83 -25.39 14.59
C VAL A 371 5.69 -26.92 14.69
N LEU A 372 4.47 -27.41 14.60
CA LEU A 372 4.09 -28.81 14.72
C LEU A 372 3.87 -29.40 13.33
N GLY A 373 4.56 -30.49 13.04
CA GLY A 373 4.52 -31.18 11.75
C GLY A 373 5.67 -30.80 10.81
N GLY A 374 5.93 -31.70 9.85
CA GLY A 374 6.95 -31.51 8.82
C GLY A 374 6.56 -30.45 7.78
N GLU A 375 7.49 -30.13 6.87
CA GLU A 375 7.29 -29.14 5.79
C GLU A 375 6.10 -29.46 4.87
N GLY A 376 5.72 -30.73 4.72
CA GLY A 376 4.56 -31.13 3.91
C GLY A 376 3.20 -30.82 4.56
N VAL A 377 3.15 -30.65 5.88
CA VAL A 377 1.90 -30.41 6.64
C VAL A 377 1.82 -28.96 7.11
N MET A 378 2.95 -28.40 7.55
CA MET A 378 3.07 -27.00 7.95
C MET A 378 4.31 -26.36 7.28
N PRO A 379 4.20 -25.96 6.00
CA PRO A 379 5.31 -25.39 5.24
C PRO A 379 5.87 -24.12 5.88
N GLY A 380 7.19 -23.91 5.82
CA GLY A 380 7.84 -22.69 6.31
C GLY A 380 7.31 -21.40 5.67
N THR A 381 6.82 -21.47 4.43
CA THR A 381 6.12 -20.35 3.78
C THR A 381 4.86 -19.96 4.52
N ARG A 382 4.07 -20.94 4.97
CA ARG A 382 2.86 -20.72 5.77
C ARG A 382 3.18 -20.09 7.12
N VAL A 383 4.26 -20.54 7.76
CA VAL A 383 4.75 -19.93 9.01
C VAL A 383 5.16 -18.47 8.77
N SER A 384 5.85 -18.20 7.67
CA SER A 384 6.32 -16.85 7.29
C SER A 384 5.19 -15.91 6.84
N GLU A 385 4.12 -16.45 6.30
CA GLU A 385 2.87 -15.73 6.01
C GLU A 385 2.18 -15.28 7.30
N ILE A 386 2.15 -16.14 8.32
CA ILE A 386 1.48 -15.89 9.60
C ILE A 386 2.29 -14.95 10.49
N PHE A 387 3.60 -15.14 10.57
CA PHE A 387 4.41 -14.44 11.57
C PHE A 387 5.26 -13.31 10.96
N GLY A 388 5.30 -13.17 9.64
CA GLY A 388 6.27 -12.29 8.98
C GLY A 388 7.70 -12.77 9.17
N ASN A 389 8.67 -11.96 8.74
CA ASN A 389 10.08 -12.21 9.03
C ASN A 389 10.41 -11.68 10.42
N ILE A 390 9.90 -12.35 11.44
CA ILE A 390 10.44 -12.26 12.79
C ILE A 390 11.94 -12.57 12.71
N ALA A 391 12.85 -11.68 13.14
CA ALA A 391 14.27 -11.95 13.07
C ALA A 391 14.62 -13.15 13.95
N PHE A 392 14.90 -14.26 13.30
CA PHE A 392 15.24 -15.49 13.97
C PHE A 392 16.61 -15.36 14.67
N ASP A 393 16.61 -15.21 15.98
CA ASP A 393 17.82 -15.53 16.74
C ASP A 393 17.98 -17.06 16.69
N ASN A 394 18.89 -17.48 15.80
CA ASN A 394 19.47 -18.81 15.57
C ASN A 394 18.75 -19.86 14.69
N VAL A 395 17.56 -19.61 14.12
CA VAL A 395 17.10 -20.39 12.95
C VAL A 395 16.40 -19.49 11.98
N ILE A 396 17.22 -18.80 11.20
CA ILE A 396 16.83 -18.13 9.99
C ILE A 396 16.04 -19.16 9.18
N GLY A 397 14.73 -18.97 9.11
CA GLY A 397 14.00 -19.26 7.87
C GLY A 397 14.44 -18.22 6.85
N PHE A 398 15.77 -18.13 6.65
CA PHE A 398 16.30 -17.65 5.40
C PHE A 398 15.51 -18.49 4.42
N LYS A 399 14.98 -17.86 3.37
CA LYS A 399 15.15 -18.60 2.15
C LYS A 399 16.61 -18.99 2.15
N SER A 400 16.91 -20.27 2.41
CA SER A 400 18.30 -20.68 2.60
C SER A 400 19.09 -20.15 1.42
N ASP A 401 20.39 -20.00 1.54
CA ASP A 401 21.17 -19.59 0.38
C ASP A 401 20.92 -20.51 -0.84
N SER A 402 20.34 -21.70 -0.63
CA SER A 402 19.84 -22.65 -1.63
C SER A 402 18.33 -22.63 -1.94
N ASP A 403 17.51 -21.75 -1.36
CA ASP A 403 16.07 -21.71 -1.62
C ASP A 403 15.78 -20.96 -2.90
N SER A 404 15.05 -21.62 -3.80
CA SER A 404 14.76 -21.06 -5.11
C SER A 404 13.83 -19.85 -5.02
N VAL A 405 14.19 -18.78 -5.72
CA VAL A 405 13.36 -17.61 -5.97
C VAL A 405 12.76 -17.74 -7.36
N LYS A 406 11.46 -17.43 -7.48
CA LYS A 406 10.73 -17.48 -8.74
C LYS A 406 10.21 -16.09 -9.05
N PHE A 407 10.29 -15.73 -10.33
CA PHE A 407 9.74 -14.51 -10.91
C PHE A 407 8.80 -14.96 -12.03
N PRO A 408 7.47 -15.01 -11.81
CA PRO A 408 6.52 -15.53 -12.79
C PRO A 408 6.53 -14.73 -14.11
N ASP A 409 6.78 -13.42 -14.02
CA ASP A 409 6.97 -12.56 -15.18
C ASP A 409 8.34 -12.81 -15.80
N LYS A 410 8.35 -13.22 -17.08
CA LYS A 410 9.59 -13.61 -17.78
C LYS A 410 10.49 -12.43 -18.09
N ALA A 411 9.95 -11.23 -18.30
CA ALA A 411 10.76 -10.05 -18.52
C ALA A 411 11.46 -9.65 -17.21
N PHE A 412 10.72 -9.68 -16.10
CA PHE A 412 11.30 -9.47 -14.77
C PHE A 412 12.37 -10.53 -14.44
N GLU A 413 12.07 -11.82 -14.64
CA GLU A 413 13.03 -12.90 -14.42
C GLU A 413 14.30 -12.69 -15.24
N LYS A 414 14.17 -12.32 -16.52
CA LYS A 414 15.30 -12.06 -17.41
C LYS A 414 16.20 -10.95 -16.87
N VAL A 415 15.64 -9.82 -16.42
CA VAL A 415 16.46 -8.72 -15.88
C VAL A 415 17.20 -9.14 -14.61
N ILE A 416 16.56 -9.92 -13.73
CA ILE A 416 17.23 -10.46 -12.55
C ILE A 416 18.38 -11.40 -12.94
N ARG A 417 18.15 -12.30 -13.90
CA ARG A 417 19.18 -13.21 -14.42
C ARG A 417 20.35 -12.47 -15.05
N ASP A 418 20.07 -11.47 -15.87
CA ASP A 418 21.09 -10.63 -16.52
C ASP A 418 21.91 -9.86 -15.46
N LYS A 419 21.26 -9.31 -14.43
CA LYS A 419 21.93 -8.58 -13.35
C LYS A 419 22.79 -9.47 -12.46
N LEU A 420 22.39 -10.72 -12.28
CA LEU A 420 23.13 -11.72 -11.51
C LEU A 420 24.16 -12.48 -12.36
N ASN A 421 24.10 -12.37 -13.68
CA ASN A 421 24.86 -13.19 -14.63
C ASN A 421 24.61 -14.71 -14.45
N ILE A 422 23.32 -15.11 -14.33
CA ILE A 422 22.90 -16.50 -14.11
C ILE A 422 21.83 -16.93 -15.14
N HIS A 423 22.22 -17.74 -16.13
CA HIS A 423 21.31 -18.19 -17.20
C HIS A 423 20.94 -19.68 -17.13
N ASP A 424 21.79 -20.52 -16.55
CA ASP A 424 21.69 -21.98 -16.69
C ASP A 424 21.29 -22.73 -15.41
N ARG A 425 20.88 -22.01 -14.36
CA ARG A 425 20.42 -22.60 -13.10
C ARG A 425 19.28 -21.83 -12.45
N ASN A 426 18.67 -22.41 -11.42
CA ASN A 426 17.70 -21.71 -10.57
C ASN A 426 18.35 -20.50 -9.88
N ILE A 427 17.56 -19.44 -9.71
CA ILE A 427 17.93 -18.29 -8.88
C ILE A 427 17.62 -18.68 -7.43
N TYR A 428 18.57 -18.47 -6.54
CA TYR A 428 18.42 -18.69 -5.12
C TYR A 428 18.38 -17.37 -4.37
N PHE A 429 17.91 -17.41 -3.12
CA PHE A 429 17.86 -16.20 -2.31
C PHE A 429 19.23 -15.60 -2.02
N SER A 430 20.27 -16.43 -1.90
CA SER A 430 21.65 -15.98 -1.83
C SER A 430 22.06 -15.08 -2.99
N ASP A 431 21.52 -15.35 -4.18
CA ASP A 431 21.84 -14.58 -5.37
C ASP A 431 21.19 -13.18 -5.29
N VAL A 432 19.93 -13.09 -4.83
CA VAL A 432 19.15 -11.83 -4.87
C VAL A 432 19.27 -10.97 -3.61
N LYS A 433 19.66 -11.53 -2.45
CA LYS A 433 19.73 -10.79 -1.18
C LYS A 433 20.73 -9.62 -1.20
N GLY A 434 21.72 -9.67 -2.09
CA GLY A 434 22.71 -8.60 -2.27
C GLY A 434 22.23 -7.43 -3.14
N ILE A 435 21.05 -7.53 -3.76
CA ILE A 435 20.54 -6.48 -4.65
C ILE A 435 20.00 -5.33 -3.81
N THR A 436 20.70 -4.19 -3.83
CA THR A 436 20.31 -2.96 -3.13
C THR A 436 19.70 -1.89 -4.04
N SER A 437 19.89 -2.03 -5.35
CA SER A 437 19.29 -1.16 -6.36
C SER A 437 18.92 -1.96 -7.60
N LEU A 438 17.74 -1.69 -8.13
CA LEU A 438 17.19 -2.38 -9.28
C LEU A 438 16.48 -1.41 -10.23
N ASP A 439 16.85 -1.49 -11.51
CA ASP A 439 16.21 -0.75 -12.60
C ASP A 439 15.55 -1.74 -13.56
N LEU A 440 14.24 -1.62 -13.67
CA LEU A 440 13.33 -2.43 -14.46
C LEU A 440 12.52 -1.53 -15.42
N THR A 441 13.06 -0.37 -15.79
CA THR A 441 12.37 0.57 -16.67
C THR A 441 12.13 -0.02 -18.05
N ASN A 442 10.92 0.16 -18.59
CA ASN A 442 10.58 -0.18 -19.97
C ASN A 442 10.87 -1.64 -20.34
N GLN A 443 10.44 -2.58 -19.49
CA GLN A 443 10.68 -4.01 -19.65
C GLN A 443 9.41 -4.79 -20.05
N ASN A 444 8.27 -4.10 -20.26
CA ASN A 444 6.96 -4.73 -20.48
C ASN A 444 6.55 -5.69 -19.33
N ILE A 445 6.86 -5.33 -18.09
CA ILE A 445 6.51 -6.12 -16.90
C ILE A 445 5.03 -5.92 -16.57
N LEU A 446 4.32 -7.03 -16.31
CA LEU A 446 2.93 -7.05 -15.87
C LEU A 446 2.82 -7.38 -14.38
N SER A 447 3.70 -8.24 -13.87
CA SER A 447 3.70 -8.69 -12.48
C SER A 447 5.08 -8.57 -11.87
N ILE A 448 5.13 -8.01 -10.66
CA ILE A 448 6.34 -7.91 -9.84
C ILE A 448 6.40 -8.98 -8.74
N SER A 449 5.60 -10.05 -8.83
CA SER A 449 5.69 -11.16 -7.87
C SER A 449 7.10 -11.77 -7.89
N GLY A 450 7.64 -12.03 -6.70
CA GLY A 450 9.04 -12.39 -6.49
C GLY A 450 9.89 -11.22 -5.99
N LEU A 451 9.47 -9.97 -6.21
CA LEU A 451 10.16 -8.77 -5.74
C LEU A 451 10.23 -8.70 -4.21
N GLU A 452 9.25 -9.25 -3.50
CA GLU A 452 9.20 -9.33 -2.03
C GLU A 452 10.39 -10.07 -1.39
N ASN A 453 11.22 -10.72 -2.21
CA ASN A 453 12.45 -11.41 -1.79
C ASN A 453 13.70 -10.51 -1.82
N LEU A 454 13.63 -9.31 -2.40
CA LEU A 454 14.76 -8.40 -2.52
C LEU A 454 14.77 -7.40 -1.35
N ILE A 455 14.83 -7.94 -0.14
CA ILE A 455 14.54 -7.24 1.12
C ILE A 455 15.48 -6.08 1.47
N HIS A 456 16.67 -6.01 0.84
CA HIS A 456 17.67 -4.95 1.06
C HIS A 456 17.64 -3.88 -0.04
N LEU A 457 16.58 -3.83 -0.85
CA LEU A 457 16.39 -2.79 -1.86
C LEU A 457 16.24 -1.41 -1.22
N LYS A 458 17.08 -0.47 -1.64
CA LYS A 458 17.03 0.95 -1.29
C LYS A 458 16.54 1.83 -2.43
N SER A 459 16.70 1.36 -3.67
CA SER A 459 16.28 2.07 -4.87
C SER A 459 15.66 1.11 -5.87
N LEU A 460 14.44 1.43 -6.32
CA LEU A 460 13.68 0.62 -7.26
C LEU A 460 13.05 1.51 -8.33
N ASN A 461 13.36 1.22 -9.59
CA ASN A 461 12.72 1.86 -10.74
C ASN A 461 11.94 0.81 -11.54
N LEU A 462 10.63 0.96 -11.59
CA LEU A 462 9.66 0.12 -12.29
C LEU A 462 8.91 0.90 -13.37
N SER A 463 9.44 2.05 -13.79
CA SER A 463 8.72 2.95 -14.68
C SER A 463 8.52 2.39 -16.11
N TYR A 464 7.52 2.89 -16.83
CA TYR A 464 7.22 2.48 -18.21
C TYR A 464 6.92 0.99 -18.35
N ASN A 465 6.08 0.45 -17.48
CA ASN A 465 5.62 -0.93 -17.54
C ASN A 465 4.09 -0.98 -17.57
N GLN A 466 3.50 -2.15 -17.28
CA GLN A 466 2.05 -2.38 -17.29
C GLN A 466 1.58 -2.94 -15.94
N ILE A 467 2.21 -2.47 -14.85
CA ILE A 467 1.98 -2.98 -13.49
C ILE A 467 0.69 -2.40 -12.94
N LYS A 468 -0.15 -3.27 -12.36
CA LYS A 468 -1.36 -2.87 -11.62
C LYS A 468 -1.27 -3.22 -10.13
N ASP A 469 -0.79 -4.41 -9.80
CA ASP A 469 -0.65 -4.89 -8.43
C ASP A 469 0.76 -4.59 -7.89
N ILE A 470 0.81 -3.71 -6.87
CA ILE A 470 2.05 -3.35 -6.18
C ILE A 470 2.20 -4.03 -4.81
N SER A 471 1.30 -4.92 -4.41
CA SER A 471 1.37 -5.59 -3.10
C SER A 471 2.72 -6.26 -2.78
N PRO A 472 3.53 -6.76 -3.75
CA PRO A 472 4.85 -7.33 -3.46
C PRO A 472 5.87 -6.34 -2.87
N ILE A 473 5.65 -5.02 -2.97
CA ILE A 473 6.57 -4.04 -2.37
C ILE A 473 6.46 -3.94 -0.85
N VAL A 474 5.41 -4.51 -0.24
CA VAL A 474 5.03 -4.29 1.17
C VAL A 474 6.10 -4.67 2.20
N ARG A 475 7.14 -5.44 1.81
CA ARG A 475 8.25 -5.88 2.69
C ARG A 475 9.59 -5.21 2.38
N LEU A 476 9.61 -4.21 1.50
CA LEU A 476 10.83 -3.50 1.11
C LEU A 476 11.10 -2.35 2.08
N ASP A 477 11.27 -2.67 3.36
CA ASP A 477 11.30 -1.68 4.44
C ASP A 477 12.49 -0.72 4.35
N GLU A 478 13.58 -1.14 3.69
CA GLU A 478 14.77 -0.31 3.43
C GLU A 478 14.63 0.63 2.22
N LEU A 479 13.49 0.62 1.52
CA LEU A 479 13.33 1.39 0.29
C LEU A 479 13.31 2.89 0.55
N GLU A 480 14.23 3.61 -0.07
CA GLU A 480 14.36 5.07 0.04
C GLU A 480 13.86 5.78 -1.22
N ASN A 481 14.05 5.17 -2.40
CA ASN A 481 13.69 5.76 -3.69
C ASN A 481 12.83 4.78 -4.50
N LEU A 482 11.62 5.21 -4.85
CA LEU A 482 10.65 4.40 -5.59
C LEU A 482 10.11 5.15 -6.81
N ASN A 483 10.38 4.61 -7.99
CA ASN A 483 9.78 5.11 -9.23
C ASN A 483 8.83 4.07 -9.82
N LEU A 484 7.54 4.40 -9.85
CA LEU A 484 6.43 3.61 -10.40
C LEU A 484 5.75 4.32 -11.58
N SER A 485 6.35 5.38 -12.14
CA SER A 485 5.70 6.21 -13.16
C SER A 485 5.36 5.44 -14.44
N HIS A 486 4.32 5.84 -15.17
CA HIS A 486 3.91 5.20 -16.43
C HIS A 486 3.60 3.71 -16.26
N ASN A 487 2.59 3.42 -15.44
CA ASN A 487 2.05 2.07 -15.18
C ASN A 487 0.51 2.11 -15.19
N ASN A 488 -0.15 1.08 -14.63
CA ASN A 488 -1.60 0.98 -14.53
C ASN A 488 -2.05 0.82 -13.07
N ILE A 489 -1.38 1.51 -12.15
CA ILE A 489 -1.62 1.40 -10.70
C ILE A 489 -2.83 2.25 -10.31
N GLU A 490 -3.79 1.63 -9.63
CA GLU A 490 -4.97 2.29 -9.05
C GLU A 490 -4.84 2.37 -7.51
N ASP A 491 -4.47 1.25 -6.89
CA ASP A 491 -4.33 1.12 -5.43
C ASP A 491 -2.87 1.35 -4.98
N ILE A 492 -2.62 2.50 -4.34
CA ILE A 492 -1.31 2.86 -3.77
C ILE A 492 -1.19 2.60 -2.26
N SER A 493 -2.21 2.01 -1.63
CA SER A 493 -2.32 1.86 -0.19
C SER A 493 -1.15 1.07 0.45
N TYR A 494 -0.50 0.18 -0.32
CA TYR A 494 0.67 -0.60 0.10
C TYR A 494 1.92 0.25 0.37
N ILE A 495 2.00 1.46 -0.20
CA ILE A 495 3.13 2.40 0.00
C ILE A 495 3.18 2.89 1.46
N SER A 496 2.04 2.91 2.17
CA SER A 496 1.93 3.40 3.55
C SER A 496 2.82 2.67 4.58
N ASN A 497 3.35 1.48 4.22
CA ASN A 497 4.25 0.70 5.07
C ASN A 497 5.74 1.01 4.85
N LEU A 498 6.09 1.73 3.78
CA LEU A 498 7.47 1.99 3.38
C LEU A 498 8.01 3.26 4.06
N VAL A 499 8.13 3.19 5.38
CA VAL A 499 8.44 4.34 6.25
C VAL A 499 9.84 4.94 6.09
N ASN A 500 10.68 4.38 5.21
CA ASN A 500 11.99 4.95 4.88
C ASN A 500 12.01 5.69 3.52
N LEU A 501 10.88 5.75 2.80
CA LEU A 501 10.79 6.44 1.51
C LEU A 501 11.09 7.93 1.63
N LYS A 502 11.98 8.41 0.77
CA LYS A 502 12.36 9.83 0.62
C LYS A 502 11.81 10.40 -0.67
N GLU A 503 11.89 9.64 -1.75
CA GLU A 503 11.46 10.07 -3.08
C GLU A 503 10.50 9.05 -3.68
N VAL A 504 9.33 9.53 -4.13
CA VAL A 504 8.28 8.70 -4.71
C VAL A 504 7.80 9.33 -6.01
N ASN A 505 7.89 8.60 -7.11
CA ASN A 505 7.32 8.99 -8.40
C ASN A 505 6.18 8.02 -8.78
N LEU A 506 4.97 8.56 -8.87
CA LEU A 506 3.72 7.88 -9.20
C LEU A 506 3.05 8.51 -10.44
N SER A 507 3.78 9.31 -11.23
CA SER A 507 3.22 9.99 -12.40
C SER A 507 2.65 9.00 -13.42
N ASP A 508 1.65 9.41 -14.19
CA ASP A 508 1.07 8.60 -15.28
C ASP A 508 0.64 7.18 -14.83
N ASN A 509 -0.16 7.12 -13.76
CA ASN A 509 -0.85 5.91 -13.29
C ASN A 509 -2.37 6.11 -13.35
N GLN A 510 -3.18 5.36 -12.63
CA GLN A 510 -4.65 5.49 -12.60
C GLN A 510 -5.15 5.88 -11.20
N ILE A 511 -4.37 6.71 -10.49
CA ILE A 511 -4.62 7.04 -9.10
C ILE A 511 -5.66 8.15 -9.02
N SER A 512 -6.80 7.88 -8.40
CA SER A 512 -7.81 8.89 -8.05
C SER A 512 -7.96 9.11 -6.55
N ASP A 513 -7.45 8.17 -5.75
CA ASP A 513 -7.73 8.07 -4.32
C ASP A 513 -6.43 8.02 -3.50
N LEU A 514 -6.32 8.94 -2.54
CA LEU A 514 -5.20 9.04 -1.58
C LEU A 514 -5.67 8.83 -0.12
N ASP A 515 -6.96 8.59 0.09
CA ASP A 515 -7.62 8.52 1.40
C ASP A 515 -7.49 7.14 2.05
N HIS A 516 -7.09 6.13 1.28
CA HIS A 516 -7.06 4.76 1.76
C HIS A 516 -5.65 4.21 1.94
N SER A 517 -5.25 3.99 3.19
CA SER A 517 -4.03 3.27 3.55
C SER A 517 -4.33 1.83 3.95
N ARG A 518 -3.37 0.95 3.69
CA ARG A 518 -3.37 -0.42 4.19
C ARG A 518 -2.35 -0.51 5.30
N ASN A 519 -2.84 -0.49 6.54
CA ASN A 519 -2.00 -0.73 7.68
C ASN A 519 -1.71 -2.23 7.78
N MET A 520 -0.44 -2.61 7.96
CA MET A 520 -0.06 -3.98 8.33
C MET A 520 -0.54 -4.39 9.73
N TYR A 521 -1.22 -3.49 10.44
CA TYR A 521 -1.80 -3.69 11.77
C TYR A 521 -3.21 -3.08 11.85
N LYS A 522 -4.14 -3.79 12.49
CA LYS A 522 -5.56 -3.41 12.60
C LYS A 522 -5.83 -2.47 13.78
N GLU A 523 -6.63 -1.42 13.60
CA GLU A 523 -7.12 -0.60 14.73
C GLU A 523 -8.18 -1.36 15.55
N GLU A 524 -8.27 -1.06 16.86
CA GLU A 524 -8.96 -1.85 17.90
C GLU A 524 -10.42 -2.24 17.64
N ASN A 525 -11.10 -1.65 16.64
CA ASN A 525 -12.52 -1.88 16.36
C ASN A 525 -12.86 -2.18 14.89
N ALA A 526 -11.87 -2.34 14.00
CA ALA A 526 -12.16 -2.73 12.63
C ALA A 526 -12.60 -4.21 12.55
N THR A 527 -13.33 -4.61 11.51
CA THR A 527 -13.80 -5.99 11.32
C THR A 527 -12.94 -6.80 10.34
N GLU A 528 -12.13 -6.16 9.49
CA GLU A 528 -11.21 -6.76 8.51
C GLU A 528 -9.87 -6.00 8.41
N TYR A 529 -8.83 -6.59 7.80
CA TYR A 529 -7.70 -5.83 7.22
C TYR A 529 -8.21 -5.24 5.92
N GLY A 530 -8.87 -4.10 6.03
CA GLY A 530 -9.40 -3.35 4.91
C GLY A 530 -8.55 -2.12 4.65
N GLU A 531 -8.69 -1.57 3.45
CA GLU A 531 -8.48 -0.14 3.24
C GLU A 531 -9.07 0.62 4.44
N THR A 532 -8.23 1.33 5.15
CA THR A 532 -8.64 2.19 6.26
C THR A 532 -8.94 3.56 5.69
N SER A 533 -9.80 4.35 6.32
CA SER A 533 -10.02 5.76 5.94
C SER A 533 -8.83 6.67 6.27
N ASP A 534 -7.70 6.09 6.69
CA ASP A 534 -6.48 6.83 6.94
C ASP A 534 -5.76 7.07 5.62
N ASN A 535 -5.44 8.33 5.37
CA ASN A 535 -4.55 8.78 4.31
C ASN A 535 -3.27 7.92 4.16
N VAL A 536 -2.96 7.52 2.91
CA VAL A 536 -1.73 6.79 2.51
C VAL A 536 -0.46 7.40 3.09
N PHE A 537 -0.37 8.74 3.11
CA PHE A 537 0.82 9.48 3.52
C PHE A 537 0.88 9.79 5.02
N LYS A 538 -0.09 9.34 5.83
CA LYS A 538 -0.16 9.64 7.28
C LYS A 538 1.13 9.31 8.03
N LYS A 539 1.81 8.22 7.65
CA LYS A 539 3.09 7.76 8.23
C LYS A 539 4.33 8.18 7.42
N LEU A 540 4.15 8.88 6.30
CA LEU A 540 5.21 9.18 5.32
C LEU A 540 5.57 10.67 5.29
N LYS A 541 5.51 11.34 6.45
CA LYS A 541 5.69 12.80 6.58
C LYS A 541 7.11 13.28 6.26
N HIS A 542 8.06 12.36 6.16
CA HIS A 542 9.48 12.58 5.85
C HIS A 542 9.81 12.53 4.36
N ILE A 543 8.84 12.22 3.49
CA ILE A 543 9.03 12.28 2.03
C ILE A 543 9.45 13.71 1.63
N VAL A 544 10.50 13.81 0.82
CA VAL A 544 11.05 15.08 0.33
C VAL A 544 10.63 15.39 -1.10
N SER A 545 10.31 14.37 -1.91
CA SER A 545 9.86 14.55 -3.29
C SER A 545 8.70 13.61 -3.62
N LEU A 546 7.61 14.19 -4.12
CA LEU A 546 6.42 13.46 -4.56
C LEU A 546 6.00 13.93 -5.96
N ASP A 547 5.95 13.01 -6.91
CA ASP A 547 5.42 13.24 -8.25
C ASP A 547 4.15 12.43 -8.48
N LEU A 548 3.05 13.13 -8.74
CA LEU A 548 1.72 12.58 -9.01
C LEU A 548 1.17 13.05 -10.37
N SER A 549 2.03 13.62 -11.22
CA SER A 549 1.64 14.31 -12.45
C SER A 549 1.17 13.38 -13.57
N ASN A 550 0.59 13.99 -14.61
CA ASN A 550 0.23 13.37 -15.87
C ASN A 550 1.09 13.99 -16.99
N SER A 551 1.89 13.17 -17.68
CA SER A 551 2.80 13.62 -18.74
C SER A 551 2.10 13.91 -20.07
N ILE A 552 0.97 13.25 -20.34
CA ILE A 552 0.17 13.49 -21.57
C ILE A 552 -1.17 14.10 -21.17
N LEU A 553 -1.38 15.36 -21.55
CA LEU A 553 -2.49 16.17 -21.06
C LEU A 553 -3.72 16.19 -22.00
N ASP A 554 -3.62 15.61 -23.20
CA ASP A 554 -4.62 15.78 -24.28
C ASP A 554 -5.40 14.48 -24.61
N ASP A 555 -5.13 13.38 -23.93
CA ASP A 555 -5.82 12.11 -24.17
C ASP A 555 -6.75 11.78 -23.00
N TYR A 556 -7.99 12.26 -23.10
CA TYR A 556 -9.09 11.96 -22.18
C TYR A 556 -9.39 10.46 -22.05
N SER A 557 -8.89 9.62 -22.97
CA SER A 557 -9.21 8.19 -23.03
C SER A 557 -8.19 7.28 -22.32
N SER A 558 -7.02 7.79 -21.92
CA SER A 558 -5.99 6.98 -21.28
C SER A 558 -5.97 7.19 -19.77
N ASN A 559 -6.42 6.17 -19.02
CA ASN A 559 -5.78 5.60 -17.82
C ASN A 559 -4.71 6.47 -17.10
N LYS A 560 -5.09 7.66 -16.61
CA LYS A 560 -4.19 8.65 -15.98
C LYS A 560 -4.64 9.02 -14.56
N ASN A 561 -3.76 9.66 -13.78
CA ASN A 561 -4.08 10.10 -12.42
C ASN A 561 -5.20 11.13 -12.48
N ARG A 562 -6.12 11.06 -11.53
CA ARG A 562 -7.32 11.90 -11.45
C ARG A 562 -7.53 12.38 -10.02
N ILE A 563 -6.48 13.00 -9.48
CA ILE A 563 -6.51 13.49 -8.10
C ILE A 563 -7.27 14.81 -8.08
N THR A 564 -8.35 14.85 -7.31
CA THR A 564 -9.22 16.04 -7.18
C THR A 564 -9.17 16.68 -5.80
N SER A 565 -8.51 16.05 -4.82
CA SER A 565 -8.36 16.55 -3.46
C SER A 565 -6.93 16.37 -2.96
N LEU A 566 -6.44 17.36 -2.21
CA LEU A 566 -5.11 17.39 -1.62
C LEU A 566 -5.11 17.43 -0.08
N SER A 567 -6.25 17.20 0.56
CA SER A 567 -6.38 17.19 2.03
C SER A 567 -5.38 16.27 2.73
N ASN A 568 -4.96 15.24 2.01
CA ASN A 568 -4.05 14.18 2.41
C ASN A 568 -2.59 14.64 2.45
N LEU A 569 -2.24 15.71 1.76
CA LEU A 569 -0.86 16.17 1.69
C LEU A 569 -0.51 17.17 2.80
N LYS A 570 -1.50 17.66 3.56
CA LYS A 570 -1.33 18.73 4.58
C LYS A 570 -0.24 18.45 5.63
N ASP A 571 -0.01 17.17 5.94
CA ASP A 571 0.91 16.73 6.98
C ASP A 571 2.34 16.44 6.45
N MET A 572 2.57 16.55 5.13
CA MET A 572 3.85 16.27 4.47
C MET A 572 4.85 17.42 4.62
N THR A 573 5.08 17.88 5.85
CA THR A 573 5.88 19.08 6.16
C THR A 573 7.35 19.01 5.72
N SER A 574 7.88 17.82 5.40
CA SER A 574 9.26 17.67 4.87
C SER A 574 9.34 17.82 3.35
N LEU A 575 8.21 18.00 2.66
CA LEU A 575 8.16 18.03 1.21
C LEU A 575 8.89 19.25 0.65
N VAL A 576 9.86 18.99 -0.23
CA VAL A 576 10.68 19.99 -0.93
C VAL A 576 10.22 20.17 -2.37
N SER A 577 9.73 19.09 -3.00
CA SER A 577 9.28 19.06 -4.39
C SER A 577 7.93 18.36 -4.52
N LEU A 578 6.96 19.05 -5.12
CA LEU A 578 5.64 18.50 -5.45
C LEU A 578 5.32 18.76 -6.93
N ASN A 579 4.96 17.71 -7.65
CA ASN A 579 4.50 17.80 -9.04
C ASN A 579 3.10 17.22 -9.16
N LEU A 580 2.13 18.07 -9.50
CA LEU A 580 0.72 17.75 -9.65
C LEU A 580 0.19 17.99 -11.05
N ASN A 581 1.05 18.33 -12.03
CA ASN A 581 0.63 18.72 -13.38
C ASN A 581 -0.45 17.78 -13.94
N GLY A 582 -1.52 18.35 -14.50
CA GLY A 582 -2.61 17.60 -15.14
C GLY A 582 -3.62 16.95 -14.17
N ASN A 583 -3.63 17.31 -12.90
CA ASN A 583 -4.65 16.89 -11.93
C ASN A 583 -5.61 18.04 -11.60
N TYR A 584 -6.92 17.81 -11.76
CA TYR A 584 -7.99 18.79 -11.53
C TYR A 584 -8.28 19.02 -10.04
N VAL A 585 -7.31 19.60 -9.32
CA VAL A 585 -7.31 19.73 -7.86
C VAL A 585 -8.18 20.89 -7.36
N GLY A 586 -8.43 21.91 -8.18
CA GLY A 586 -9.18 23.10 -7.79
C GLY A 586 -8.50 23.89 -6.68
N SER A 587 -8.83 23.62 -5.41
CA SER A 587 -8.30 24.34 -4.25
C SER A 587 -6.99 23.75 -3.72
N LEU A 588 -6.02 24.63 -3.43
CA LEU A 588 -4.69 24.29 -2.94
C LEU A 588 -4.45 24.63 -1.46
N ASP A 589 -5.50 25.02 -0.73
CA ASP A 589 -5.41 25.50 0.66
C ASP A 589 -4.70 24.52 1.61
N SER A 590 -4.79 23.22 1.34
CA SER A 590 -4.14 22.17 2.13
C SER A 590 -2.61 22.21 2.05
N LEU A 591 -2.04 22.90 1.06
CA LEU A 591 -0.59 23.00 0.85
C LEU A 591 0.05 24.18 1.58
N LYS A 592 -0.73 25.13 2.10
CA LYS A 592 -0.24 26.42 2.62
C LYS A 592 0.77 26.32 3.77
N ASP A 593 0.78 25.20 4.48
CA ASP A 593 1.66 24.96 5.63
C ASP A 593 2.93 24.15 5.26
N LEU A 594 3.08 23.74 3.99
CA LEU A 594 4.24 23.01 3.47
C LEU A 594 5.43 23.93 3.14
N THR A 595 5.86 24.70 4.14
CA THR A 595 6.81 25.82 3.98
C THR A 595 8.24 25.44 3.57
N ASN A 596 8.61 24.15 3.61
CA ASN A 596 9.89 23.64 3.11
C ASN A 596 9.95 23.48 1.57
N MET A 597 8.82 23.68 0.89
CA MET A 597 8.71 23.46 -0.54
C MET A 597 9.51 24.49 -1.33
N THR A 598 10.34 24.01 -2.25
CA THR A 598 11.16 24.83 -3.16
C THR A 598 10.75 24.68 -4.62
N THR A 599 10.09 23.57 -4.95
CA THR A 599 9.63 23.22 -6.30
C THR A 599 8.15 22.84 -6.24
N LEU A 600 7.33 23.58 -6.97
CA LEU A 600 5.89 23.32 -7.10
C LEU A 600 5.51 23.38 -8.57
N LYS A 601 4.87 22.30 -9.06
CA LYS A 601 4.33 22.25 -10.42
C LYS A 601 2.84 21.93 -10.40
N LEU A 602 2.07 22.79 -11.05
CA LEU A 602 0.62 22.87 -11.04
C LEU A 602 0.08 23.22 -12.44
N SER A 603 0.80 22.82 -13.49
CA SER A 603 0.34 23.07 -14.86
C SER A 603 -0.92 22.25 -15.15
N ARG A 604 -1.94 22.84 -15.76
CA ARG A 604 -3.24 22.18 -16.03
C ARG A 604 -3.89 21.55 -14.80
N CYS A 605 -3.99 22.33 -13.73
CA CYS A 605 -4.60 21.91 -12.47
C CYS A 605 -6.01 22.47 -12.21
N ASP A 606 -6.55 23.24 -13.16
CA ASP A 606 -7.82 23.97 -13.06
C ASP A 606 -7.83 24.95 -11.88
N LEU A 607 -6.71 25.67 -11.72
CA LEU A 607 -6.54 26.69 -10.70
C LEU A 607 -7.28 27.98 -11.06
N TYR A 608 -7.84 28.63 -10.05
CA TYR A 608 -8.54 29.91 -10.17
C TYR A 608 -8.05 30.98 -9.19
N ASP A 609 -7.13 30.65 -8.26
CA ASP A 609 -6.44 31.59 -7.38
C ASP A 609 -5.07 31.07 -6.94
N LEU A 610 -4.21 31.96 -6.42
CA LEU A 610 -2.86 31.64 -5.92
C LEU A 610 -2.62 32.09 -4.47
N ASP A 611 -3.66 32.42 -3.70
CA ASP A 611 -3.51 33.03 -2.36
C ASP A 611 -2.71 32.17 -1.38
N PHE A 612 -2.81 30.84 -1.51
CA PHE A 612 -2.08 29.89 -0.66
C PHE A 612 -0.55 30.05 -0.75
N ILE A 613 -0.03 30.57 -1.87
CA ILE A 613 1.41 30.62 -2.15
C ILE A 613 2.13 31.70 -1.34
N GLU A 614 1.42 32.70 -0.80
CA GLU A 614 2.02 33.78 -0.01
C GLU A 614 2.80 33.25 1.22
N LYS A 615 2.41 32.07 1.73
CA LYS A 615 3.09 31.41 2.86
C LYS A 615 4.29 30.57 2.43
N LEU A 616 4.37 30.20 1.16
CA LEU A 616 5.37 29.28 0.61
C LEU A 616 6.60 30.05 0.08
N THR A 617 7.12 30.96 0.91
CA THR A 617 8.19 31.91 0.54
C THR A 617 9.50 31.27 0.06
N GLY A 618 9.74 29.99 0.39
CA GLY A 618 10.91 29.22 -0.05
C GLY A 618 10.84 28.69 -1.49
N ILE A 619 9.75 28.93 -2.23
CA ILE A 619 9.61 28.48 -3.61
C ILE A 619 10.64 29.17 -4.50
N THR A 620 11.41 28.35 -5.23
CA THR A 620 12.39 28.79 -6.24
C THR A 620 11.99 28.38 -7.65
N TYR A 621 11.11 27.38 -7.77
CA TYR A 621 10.56 26.87 -9.01
C TYR A 621 9.05 26.77 -8.92
N LEU A 622 8.35 27.52 -9.77
CA LEU A 622 6.89 27.50 -9.87
C LEU A 622 6.45 27.31 -11.33
N ASP A 623 5.55 26.36 -11.55
CA ASP A 623 4.86 26.17 -12.82
C ASP A 623 3.35 26.15 -12.55
N ILE A 624 2.65 27.17 -13.05
CA ILE A 624 1.21 27.39 -12.91
C ILE A 624 0.55 27.54 -14.28
N SER A 625 1.23 27.11 -15.34
CA SER A 625 0.80 27.29 -16.73
C SER A 625 -0.45 26.48 -17.09
N TYR A 626 -1.14 26.88 -18.16
CA TYR A 626 -2.28 26.17 -18.73
C TYR A 626 -3.43 25.92 -17.72
N ASN A 627 -3.66 26.83 -16.78
CA ASN A 627 -4.82 26.76 -15.89
C ASN A 627 -6.03 27.50 -16.48
N SER A 628 -5.84 28.33 -17.51
CA SER A 628 -6.86 29.05 -18.28
C SER A 628 -7.72 30.05 -17.49
N SER A 629 -7.56 30.11 -16.18
CA SER A 629 -8.35 30.93 -15.26
C SER A 629 -7.52 31.85 -14.39
N ILE A 630 -6.21 31.62 -14.25
CA ILE A 630 -5.31 32.52 -13.52
C ILE A 630 -5.22 33.87 -14.23
N ASP A 631 -5.38 34.96 -13.50
CA ASP A 631 -5.30 36.31 -14.03
C ASP A 631 -4.23 37.18 -13.35
N SER A 632 -4.19 38.47 -13.71
CA SER A 632 -3.19 39.42 -13.22
C SER A 632 -3.30 39.71 -11.71
N ASP A 633 -4.50 39.58 -11.13
CA ASP A 633 -4.71 39.80 -9.70
C ASP A 633 -4.09 38.66 -8.87
N ASP A 634 -4.16 37.42 -9.37
CA ASP A 634 -3.56 36.23 -8.73
C ASP A 634 -2.03 36.33 -8.62
N LEU A 635 -1.38 36.99 -9.58
CA LEU A 635 0.06 37.18 -9.56
C LEU A 635 0.55 38.02 -8.38
N LYS A 636 -0.32 38.81 -7.72
CA LYS A 636 0.05 39.64 -6.57
C LYS A 636 0.64 38.81 -5.43
N SER A 637 0.14 37.59 -5.24
CA SER A 637 0.58 36.64 -4.21
C SER A 637 2.04 36.19 -4.43
N LEU A 638 2.57 36.29 -5.66
CA LEU A 638 3.96 35.95 -5.98
C LEU A 638 4.98 36.96 -5.46
N LYS A 639 4.58 38.18 -5.08
CA LYS A 639 5.50 39.21 -4.56
C LYS A 639 6.27 38.78 -3.31
N LYS A 640 5.77 37.78 -2.58
CA LYS A 640 6.42 37.22 -1.38
C LYS A 640 7.52 36.20 -1.71
N LEU A 641 7.56 35.69 -2.95
CA LEU A 641 8.53 34.68 -3.39
C LEU A 641 9.83 35.34 -3.86
N THR A 642 10.55 36.02 -2.97
CA THR A 642 11.75 36.79 -3.34
C THR A 642 12.91 35.92 -3.85
N ASP A 643 12.88 34.62 -3.57
CA ASP A 643 13.88 33.64 -4.02
C ASP A 643 13.45 32.89 -5.30
N LEU A 644 12.34 33.30 -5.93
CA LEU A 644 11.83 32.68 -7.15
C LEU A 644 12.83 32.85 -8.30
N LYS A 645 13.24 31.72 -8.90
CA LYS A 645 14.21 31.67 -10.01
C LYS A 645 13.58 31.25 -11.33
N TYR A 646 12.51 30.48 -11.26
CA TYR A 646 11.77 30.01 -12.42
C TYR A 646 10.28 30.19 -12.18
N LEU A 647 9.62 30.82 -13.15
CA LEU A 647 8.17 30.93 -13.23
C LEU A 647 7.71 30.53 -14.63
N ASN A 648 6.77 29.61 -14.71
CA ASN A 648 5.97 29.38 -15.90
C ASN A 648 4.50 29.67 -15.59
N ALA A 649 3.94 30.68 -16.23
CA ALA A 649 2.56 31.14 -16.12
C ALA A 649 1.95 31.34 -17.52
N SER A 650 2.39 30.55 -18.49
CA SER A 650 1.91 30.62 -19.88
C SER A 650 0.51 30.01 -20.03
N ASN A 651 -0.25 30.46 -21.03
CA ASN A 651 -1.60 29.99 -21.37
C ASN A 651 -2.64 30.15 -20.25
N ASP A 652 -2.74 31.38 -19.75
CA ASP A 652 -3.68 31.82 -18.72
C ASP A 652 -4.38 33.12 -19.17
N LYS A 653 -4.92 33.93 -18.24
CA LYS A 653 -5.64 35.19 -18.51
C LYS A 653 -4.89 36.43 -18.02
N ILE A 654 -3.56 36.37 -17.94
CA ILE A 654 -2.73 37.47 -17.44
C ILE A 654 -2.64 38.58 -18.49
N ASP A 655 -3.08 39.80 -18.15
CA ASP A 655 -2.97 40.99 -19.01
C ASP A 655 -2.02 42.07 -18.45
N ASP A 656 -1.70 42.01 -17.16
CA ASP A 656 -0.79 42.90 -16.42
C ASP A 656 0.24 42.09 -15.63
N VAL A 657 1.51 42.35 -15.92
CA VAL A 657 2.67 41.69 -15.30
C VAL A 657 3.32 42.53 -14.18
N SER A 658 2.72 43.66 -13.79
CA SER A 658 3.25 44.56 -12.77
C SER A 658 3.52 43.88 -11.42
N ALA A 659 2.79 42.80 -11.12
CA ALA A 659 2.99 42.02 -9.92
C ALA A 659 4.35 41.29 -9.86
N LEU A 660 4.98 41.02 -11.03
CA LEU A 660 6.27 40.33 -11.14
C LEU A 660 7.47 41.27 -10.96
N SER A 661 7.25 42.59 -10.99
CA SER A 661 8.32 43.58 -10.78
C SER A 661 9.00 43.39 -9.42
N GLY A 662 10.32 43.56 -9.37
CA GLY A 662 11.12 43.37 -8.16
C GLY A 662 11.50 41.93 -7.84
N LEU A 663 11.03 40.92 -8.60
CA LEU A 663 11.50 39.52 -8.49
C LEU A 663 12.89 39.34 -9.12
N THR A 664 13.89 40.03 -8.57
CA THR A 664 15.24 40.19 -9.16
C THR A 664 16.08 38.90 -9.22
N HIS A 665 15.68 37.83 -8.53
CA HIS A 665 16.31 36.51 -8.64
C HIS A 665 15.75 35.65 -9.77
N LEU A 666 14.73 36.14 -10.49
CA LEU A 666 14.12 35.41 -11.58
C LEU A 666 15.09 35.30 -12.75
N THR A 667 15.35 34.06 -13.16
CA THR A 667 16.26 33.68 -14.25
C THR A 667 15.55 33.06 -15.44
N THR A 668 14.32 32.58 -15.23
CA THR A 668 13.46 32.02 -16.26
C THR A 668 12.03 32.47 -16.03
N LEU A 669 11.42 33.03 -17.08
CA LEU A 669 10.04 33.50 -17.05
C LEU A 669 9.33 33.12 -18.35
N TYR A 670 8.34 32.24 -18.23
CA TYR A 670 7.43 31.90 -19.31
C TYR A 670 6.04 32.47 -18.99
N ILE A 671 5.52 33.30 -19.88
CA ILE A 671 4.23 34.01 -19.79
C ILE A 671 3.54 34.12 -21.15
N GLU A 672 3.98 33.34 -22.15
CA GLU A 672 3.39 33.31 -23.47
C GLU A 672 1.93 32.79 -23.46
N ASP A 673 1.20 33.03 -24.54
CA ASP A 673 -0.21 32.66 -24.69
C ASP A 673 -1.12 33.28 -23.60
N ASN A 674 -0.73 34.47 -23.10
CA ASN A 674 -1.53 35.36 -22.24
C ASN A 674 -1.87 36.67 -22.97
N PRO A 675 -2.97 37.36 -22.63
CA PRO A 675 -3.38 38.64 -23.24
C PRO A 675 -2.54 39.87 -22.81
N ILE A 676 -1.22 39.73 -22.65
CA ILE A 676 -0.32 40.81 -22.18
C ILE A 676 -0.07 41.80 -23.30
N LYS A 677 -0.34 43.08 -23.04
CA LYS A 677 -0.10 44.18 -24.00
C LYS A 677 1.11 45.05 -23.65
N ASP A 678 1.51 45.09 -22.39
CA ASP A 678 2.60 45.96 -21.91
C ASP A 678 3.56 45.19 -20.99
N TYR A 679 4.81 45.05 -21.42
CA TYR A 679 5.89 44.42 -20.65
C TYR A 679 6.77 45.44 -19.91
N THR A 680 6.49 46.75 -20.06
CA THR A 680 7.23 47.82 -19.37
C THR A 680 7.34 47.62 -17.84
N PRO A 681 6.32 47.10 -17.13
CA PRO A 681 6.39 46.93 -15.68
C PRO A 681 7.47 45.96 -15.19
N ILE A 682 7.96 45.04 -16.04
CA ILE A 682 8.95 44.01 -15.66
C ILE A 682 10.34 44.27 -16.24
N LEU A 683 10.58 45.45 -16.83
CA LEU A 683 11.89 45.77 -17.43
C LEU A 683 13.05 45.66 -16.44
N ASP A 684 12.80 45.91 -15.14
CA ASP A 684 13.79 45.83 -14.07
C ASP A 684 14.37 44.41 -13.90
N ILE A 685 13.57 43.37 -14.15
CA ILE A 685 13.98 41.97 -14.05
C ILE A 685 14.45 41.37 -15.39
N THR A 686 14.20 42.03 -16.53
CA THR A 686 14.54 41.46 -17.85
C THR A 686 16.02 41.16 -18.07
N LYS A 687 16.92 41.81 -17.32
CA LYS A 687 18.37 41.59 -17.38
C LYS A 687 18.84 40.34 -16.63
N SER A 688 18.06 39.85 -15.66
CA SER A 688 18.38 38.62 -14.92
C SER A 688 17.83 37.36 -15.61
N LEU A 689 16.90 37.52 -16.56
CA LEU A 689 16.31 36.43 -17.32
C LEU A 689 17.29 35.89 -18.38
N TYR A 690 17.75 34.65 -18.19
CA TYR A 690 18.46 33.89 -19.20
C TYR A 690 17.51 33.24 -20.21
N TYR A 691 16.31 32.85 -19.76
CA TYR A 691 15.31 32.21 -20.61
C TYR A 691 13.96 32.93 -20.47
N LYS A 692 13.35 33.32 -21.59
CA LYS A 692 12.07 34.05 -21.60
C LYS A 692 11.29 33.85 -22.89
N ASP A 693 10.00 33.63 -22.84
CA ASP A 693 9.18 33.42 -24.04
C ASP A 693 8.54 34.72 -24.56
N PHE A 694 9.08 35.88 -24.23
CA PHE A 694 8.61 37.21 -24.64
C PHE A 694 9.77 38.15 -24.98
N ASP A 695 9.48 39.18 -25.79
CA ASP A 695 10.47 40.16 -26.23
C ASP A 695 10.14 41.57 -25.70
N VAL A 696 11.18 42.27 -25.24
CA VAL A 696 11.14 43.64 -24.72
C VAL A 696 12.12 44.56 -25.46
N SER A 697 12.80 44.05 -26.50
CA SER A 697 13.84 44.77 -27.25
C SER A 697 13.31 46.06 -27.89
N SER A 698 12.05 46.05 -28.35
CA SER A 698 11.33 47.19 -28.90
C SER A 698 11.06 48.31 -27.87
N ILE A 699 10.92 47.96 -26.58
CA ILE A 699 10.60 48.88 -25.47
C ILE A 699 11.87 49.54 -24.91
N ILE A 700 12.97 48.79 -24.83
CA ILE A 700 14.24 49.25 -24.22
C ILE A 700 15.00 50.23 -25.13
N GLY A 701 14.54 50.45 -26.37
CA GLY A 701 15.18 51.35 -27.31
C GLY A 701 16.49 50.80 -27.87
N THR A 702 16.73 49.49 -27.74
CA THR A 702 17.80 48.79 -28.48
C THR A 702 17.36 48.55 -29.92
N ASN A 703 16.92 49.61 -30.62
CA ASN A 703 16.74 49.62 -32.07
C ASN A 703 18.11 49.74 -32.76
N SER A 704 18.99 48.81 -32.46
CA SER A 704 20.18 48.53 -33.24
C SER A 704 20.21 47.03 -33.53
N TYR A 705 19.17 46.56 -34.23
CA TYR A 705 19.28 45.35 -35.04
C TYR A 705 20.12 45.67 -36.28
N ASP A 706 21.39 45.98 -36.06
CA ASP A 706 22.35 46.15 -37.14
C ASP A 706 23.55 45.22 -36.89
N SER A 707 23.79 44.39 -37.91
CA SER A 707 24.80 43.34 -38.04
C SER A 707 24.57 42.02 -37.27
N ASP A 708 24.53 40.93 -38.05
CA ASP A 708 24.67 39.52 -37.65
C ASP A 708 25.78 39.29 -36.60
N ALA A 709 26.78 40.16 -36.52
CA ALA A 709 27.93 40.05 -35.61
C ALA A 709 27.57 40.19 -34.12
N THR A 710 26.51 40.92 -33.76
CA THR A 710 26.12 41.18 -32.36
C THR A 710 25.30 40.03 -31.78
N ILE A 711 24.45 39.42 -32.61
CA ILE A 711 23.69 38.20 -32.30
C ILE A 711 24.65 37.01 -32.18
N ASP A 712 25.61 36.91 -33.11
CA ASP A 712 26.71 35.93 -33.03
C ASP A 712 27.51 36.06 -31.74
N ALA A 713 27.71 37.28 -31.23
CA ALA A 713 28.47 37.52 -30.00
C ALA A 713 27.70 37.10 -28.74
N GLN A 714 26.40 37.38 -28.65
CA GLN A 714 25.56 36.91 -27.54
C GLN A 714 25.41 35.39 -27.54
N ILE A 715 25.17 34.79 -28.72
CA ILE A 715 25.11 33.34 -28.90
C ILE A 715 26.48 32.72 -28.57
N LYS A 716 27.60 33.33 -28.98
CA LYS A 716 28.96 32.88 -28.60
C LYS A 716 29.23 32.99 -27.11
N ASP A 717 28.81 34.06 -26.44
CA ASP A 717 28.97 34.20 -24.97
C ASP A 717 28.12 33.16 -24.22
N GLU A 718 26.91 32.87 -24.68
CA GLU A 718 26.06 31.81 -24.14
C GLU A 718 26.65 30.41 -24.38
N ILE A 719 27.20 30.15 -25.57
CA ILE A 719 27.93 28.92 -25.91
C ILE A 719 29.21 28.80 -25.06
N SER A 720 29.96 29.89 -24.85
CA SER A 720 31.18 29.87 -24.05
C SER A 720 30.87 29.66 -22.56
N ASN A 721 29.79 30.26 -22.07
CA ASN A 721 29.27 29.97 -20.73
C ASN A 721 28.85 28.50 -20.61
N PHE A 722 28.17 27.94 -21.60
CA PHE A 722 27.81 26.53 -21.67
C PHE A 722 29.02 25.59 -21.66
N GLN A 723 30.02 25.84 -22.53
CA GLN A 723 31.28 25.10 -22.56
C GLN A 723 32.05 25.18 -21.24
N SER A 724 32.06 26.35 -20.59
CA SER A 724 32.70 26.54 -19.29
C SER A 724 31.98 25.76 -18.17
N MET A 725 30.64 25.68 -18.20
CA MET A 725 29.86 24.90 -17.22
C MET A 725 30.12 23.39 -17.35
N TYR A 726 30.36 22.91 -18.57
CA TYR A 726 30.63 21.49 -18.85
C TYR A 726 32.03 21.04 -18.42
N ASN A 727 33.06 21.85 -18.70
CA ASN A 727 34.45 21.52 -18.40
C ASN A 727 34.78 21.42 -16.90
N TYR A 728 33.96 22.02 -16.01
CA TYR A 728 34.14 21.96 -14.55
C TYR A 728 33.27 20.90 -13.85
N GLY A 729 32.56 20.04 -14.61
CA GLY A 729 31.80 18.91 -14.05
C GLY A 729 30.62 19.29 -13.15
N ASN A 730 30.09 20.52 -13.27
CA ASN A 730 29.04 21.04 -12.40
C ASN A 730 27.64 20.84 -13.01
N TYR A 731 27.27 19.57 -13.20
CA TYR A 731 26.03 19.15 -13.87
C TYR A 731 24.73 19.55 -13.16
N THR A 732 24.78 20.11 -11.95
CA THR A 732 23.59 20.61 -11.22
C THR A 732 23.07 21.95 -11.75
N LYS A 733 23.87 22.66 -12.56
CA LYS A 733 23.49 23.93 -13.22
C LYS A 733 22.98 23.77 -14.66
N LEU A 734 23.14 22.59 -15.26
CA LEU A 734 22.54 22.25 -16.55
C LEU A 734 21.08 21.86 -16.31
N ARG A 735 20.17 22.80 -16.57
CA ARG A 735 18.73 22.54 -16.62
C ARG A 735 18.13 23.40 -17.73
N TYR A 736 18.41 23.07 -18.99
CA TYR A 736 17.52 23.54 -20.05
C TYR A 736 16.18 22.85 -19.80
N ARG A 737 15.15 23.64 -19.56
CA ARG A 737 13.79 23.11 -19.43
C ARG A 737 13.16 23.13 -20.80
N LYS A 738 12.41 22.07 -21.06
CA LYS A 738 11.62 21.86 -22.25
C LYS A 738 10.80 23.14 -22.54
N LEU A 739 11.09 23.85 -23.62
CA LEU A 739 10.30 24.97 -24.15
C LEU A 739 8.98 24.49 -24.75
N TYR A 740 8.97 23.22 -25.18
CA TYR A 740 7.78 22.59 -25.73
C TYR A 740 6.74 22.30 -24.65
N HIS A 741 5.49 22.62 -24.98
CA HIS A 741 4.29 22.12 -24.33
C HIS A 741 3.35 21.53 -25.40
N ALA A 742 2.73 20.37 -25.12
CA ALA A 742 1.80 19.74 -26.05
C ALA A 742 0.56 20.64 -26.21
N TYR A 743 0.19 20.95 -27.44
CA TYR A 743 -1.03 21.69 -27.71
C TYR A 743 -2.23 20.74 -27.83
N ASP A 744 -3.36 21.13 -27.25
CA ASP A 744 -4.63 20.40 -27.24
C ASP A 744 -5.04 19.97 -28.66
N LEU A 745 -5.29 18.66 -28.83
CA LEU A 745 -5.82 18.07 -30.06
C LEU A 745 -7.35 18.14 -29.99
N GLY A 746 -7.91 19.33 -30.22
CA GLY A 746 -9.35 19.52 -30.19
C GLY A 746 -10.08 18.58 -31.16
N THR A 747 -11.12 17.91 -30.69
CA THR A 747 -12.03 17.01 -31.42
C THR A 747 -12.78 17.65 -32.61
N TYR A 748 -12.60 18.95 -32.85
CA TYR A 748 -13.17 19.72 -33.97
C TYR A 748 -12.48 19.47 -35.34
N ASP A 749 -11.36 18.74 -35.36
CA ASP A 749 -10.39 18.74 -36.46
C ASP A 749 -10.77 17.84 -37.67
N GLY A 750 -11.32 16.65 -37.44
CA GLY A 750 -11.69 15.71 -38.51
C GLY A 750 -12.83 16.22 -39.42
N GLN A 751 -13.80 16.93 -38.85
CA GLN A 751 -14.93 17.49 -39.60
C GLN A 751 -14.51 18.69 -40.47
N LEU A 752 -13.55 19.49 -40.00
CA LEU A 752 -13.01 20.64 -40.75
C LEU A 752 -12.19 20.18 -41.97
N GLN A 753 -11.40 19.12 -41.79
CA GLN A 753 -10.63 18.44 -42.84
C GLN A 753 -11.54 17.87 -43.94
N ASP A 754 -12.64 17.22 -43.56
CA ASP A 754 -13.62 16.66 -44.50
C ASP A 754 -14.40 17.76 -45.24
N LEU A 755 -14.76 18.85 -44.56
CA LEU A 755 -15.37 20.03 -45.17
C LEU A 755 -14.46 20.65 -46.24
N TYR A 756 -13.16 20.76 -45.97
CA TYR A 756 -12.21 21.29 -46.94
C TYR A 756 -11.99 20.35 -48.14
N ARG A 757 -11.78 19.04 -47.90
CA ARG A 757 -11.60 18.05 -48.99
C ARG A 757 -12.80 17.99 -49.93
N ASN A 758 -13.99 18.23 -49.40
CA ASN A 758 -15.23 18.24 -50.19
C ASN A 758 -15.60 19.62 -50.75
N ARG A 759 -14.80 20.67 -50.53
CA ARG A 759 -15.09 22.06 -50.96
C ARG A 759 -15.50 22.16 -52.43
N ASP A 760 -14.74 21.54 -53.32
CA ASP A 760 -14.95 21.67 -54.76
C ASP A 760 -16.25 20.96 -55.18
N TRP A 761 -16.60 19.85 -54.53
CA TRP A 761 -17.88 19.17 -54.71
C TRP A 761 -19.06 19.97 -54.14
N ILE A 762 -18.90 20.58 -52.97
CA ILE A 762 -19.94 21.41 -52.33
C ILE A 762 -20.20 22.68 -53.17
N THR A 763 -19.14 23.38 -53.59
CA THR A 763 -19.27 24.59 -54.42
C THR A 763 -19.80 24.29 -55.81
N TYR A 764 -19.46 23.14 -56.38
CA TYR A 764 -20.06 22.65 -57.63
C TYR A 764 -21.57 22.37 -57.46
N GLY A 765 -21.99 21.74 -56.34
CA GLY A 765 -23.40 21.55 -56.01
C GLY A 765 -24.18 22.85 -55.78
N MET A 766 -23.57 23.84 -55.13
CA MET A 766 -24.16 25.18 -54.94
C MET A 766 -24.35 25.91 -56.28
N SER A 767 -23.39 25.80 -57.19
CA SER A 767 -23.48 26.35 -58.54
C SER A 767 -24.62 25.70 -59.35
N LEU A 768 -24.76 24.37 -59.29
CA LEU A 768 -25.85 23.63 -59.94
C LEU A 768 -27.24 23.97 -59.38
N SER A 769 -27.30 24.43 -58.14
CA SER A 769 -28.55 24.85 -57.47
C SER A 769 -28.95 26.30 -57.80
N GLY A 770 -28.22 26.98 -58.69
CA GLY A 770 -28.51 28.36 -59.11
C GLY A 770 -28.10 29.43 -58.10
N MET A 771 -27.23 29.10 -57.13
CA MET A 771 -26.78 30.04 -56.11
C MET A 771 -25.87 31.13 -56.72
N ASN A 772 -26.01 32.38 -56.26
CA ASN A 772 -25.29 33.53 -56.85
C ASN A 772 -23.77 33.42 -56.61
N GLN A 773 -23.00 33.75 -57.64
CA GLN A 773 -21.54 33.64 -57.67
C GLN A 773 -20.85 34.39 -56.53
N GLY A 774 -21.36 35.56 -56.11
CA GLY A 774 -20.80 36.32 -54.98
C GLY A 774 -20.93 35.60 -53.64
N TYR A 775 -21.99 34.81 -53.42
CA TYR A 775 -22.10 33.97 -52.22
C TYR A 775 -21.20 32.74 -52.30
N ILE A 776 -21.02 32.17 -53.51
CA ILE A 776 -20.08 31.07 -53.74
C ILE A 776 -18.64 31.54 -53.50
N ASP A 777 -18.30 32.73 -53.94
CA ASP A 777 -16.96 33.32 -53.77
C ASP A 777 -16.72 33.72 -52.30
N SER A 778 -17.74 34.26 -51.62
CA SER A 778 -17.69 34.50 -50.17
C SER A 778 -17.50 33.20 -49.37
N PHE A 779 -18.24 32.14 -49.71
CA PHE A 779 -18.09 30.82 -49.10
C PHE A 779 -16.72 30.20 -49.38
N LYS A 780 -16.19 30.35 -50.61
CA LYS A 780 -14.82 29.94 -50.96
C LYS A 780 -13.78 30.73 -50.16
N ASN A 781 -13.97 32.02 -49.96
CA ASN A 781 -13.07 32.85 -49.16
C ASN A 781 -13.09 32.44 -47.68
N GLN A 782 -14.27 32.11 -47.14
CA GLN A 782 -14.40 31.53 -45.80
C GLN A 782 -13.71 30.16 -45.70
N LEU A 783 -13.84 29.28 -46.70
CA LEU A 783 -13.13 27.99 -46.74
C LEU A 783 -11.62 28.09 -46.99
N ASN A 784 -11.16 29.12 -47.69
CA ASN A 784 -9.73 29.36 -47.87
C ASN A 784 -9.08 29.83 -46.55
N SER A 785 -9.83 30.53 -45.68
CA SER A 785 -9.39 30.80 -44.31
C SER A 785 -9.27 29.52 -43.46
N ILE A 786 -10.01 28.46 -43.82
CA ILE A 786 -9.90 27.12 -43.20
C ILE A 786 -8.63 26.38 -43.69
N ASN A 787 -8.19 26.55 -44.95
CA ASN A 787 -6.96 25.91 -45.48
C ASN A 787 -5.71 26.28 -44.67
N TYR A 788 -5.60 27.56 -44.32
CA TYR A 788 -4.50 28.07 -43.49
C TYR A 788 -4.49 27.37 -42.12
N ASN A 789 -5.66 27.21 -41.50
CA ASN A 789 -5.77 26.49 -40.24
C ASN A 789 -5.42 25.00 -40.41
N VAL A 790 -5.72 24.37 -41.55
CA VAL A 790 -5.42 22.95 -41.85
C VAL A 790 -3.92 22.69 -42.04
N GLU A 791 -3.20 23.55 -42.74
CA GLU A 791 -1.73 23.42 -42.89
C GLU A 791 -1.02 23.64 -41.55
N GLU A 792 -1.45 24.63 -40.77
CA GLU A 792 -0.95 24.87 -39.41
C GLU A 792 -1.26 23.69 -38.47
N MET A 793 -2.46 23.12 -38.54
CA MET A 793 -2.84 21.91 -37.79
C MET A 793 -1.95 20.72 -38.17
N SER A 794 -1.65 20.51 -39.46
CA SER A 794 -0.77 19.41 -39.89
C SER A 794 0.66 19.55 -39.37
N LYS A 795 1.21 20.78 -39.34
CA LYS A 795 2.54 21.05 -38.77
C LYS A 795 2.55 20.88 -37.25
N LYS A 796 1.51 21.37 -36.57
CA LYS A 796 1.29 21.20 -35.13
C LYS A 796 1.23 19.71 -34.74
N ASP A 797 0.48 18.89 -35.48
CA ASP A 797 0.38 17.45 -35.24
C ASP A 797 1.70 16.71 -35.48
N SER A 798 2.40 17.09 -36.55
CA SER A 798 3.73 16.55 -36.88
C SER A 798 4.75 16.88 -35.81
N MET A 799 4.75 18.12 -35.31
CA MET A 799 5.56 18.54 -34.16
C MET A 799 5.20 17.74 -32.91
N ASN A 800 3.90 17.68 -32.55
CA ASN A 800 3.40 16.98 -31.37
C ASN A 800 3.84 15.50 -31.37
N LYS A 801 3.74 14.83 -32.52
CA LYS A 801 4.17 13.43 -32.70
C LYS A 801 5.68 13.28 -32.51
N LYS A 802 6.49 14.10 -33.17
CA LYS A 802 7.96 14.04 -33.07
C LYS A 802 8.44 14.29 -31.64
N VAL A 803 7.84 15.26 -30.96
CA VAL A 803 8.20 15.56 -29.57
C VAL A 803 7.79 14.43 -28.64
N LYS A 804 6.60 13.85 -28.81
CA LYS A 804 6.17 12.66 -28.04
C LYS A 804 7.18 11.51 -28.15
N ASP A 805 7.67 11.22 -29.35
CA ASP A 805 8.67 10.17 -29.57
C ASP A 805 10.02 10.48 -28.87
N LEU A 806 10.39 11.76 -28.79
CA LEU A 806 11.60 12.21 -28.08
C LEU A 806 11.42 12.23 -26.56
N GLU A 807 10.23 12.50 -26.05
CA GLU A 807 9.93 12.45 -24.62
C GLU A 807 10.01 11.04 -24.06
N ILE A 808 9.54 10.05 -24.82
CA ILE A 808 9.69 8.62 -24.50
C ILE A 808 11.17 8.23 -24.44
N GLN A 809 11.99 8.79 -25.34
CA GLN A 809 13.44 8.59 -25.28
C GLN A 809 14.07 9.32 -24.09
N LEU A 810 13.60 10.52 -23.76
CA LEU A 810 14.12 11.36 -22.68
C LEU A 810 13.90 10.70 -21.31
N SER A 811 12.73 10.10 -21.12
CA SER A 811 12.37 9.42 -19.87
C SER A 811 13.10 8.09 -19.67
N SER A 812 13.49 7.42 -20.76
CA SER A 812 14.29 6.18 -20.72
C SER A 812 15.81 6.43 -20.70
N ALA A 813 16.27 7.66 -20.95
CA ALA A 813 17.68 8.01 -20.89
C ALA A 813 18.22 8.02 -19.45
N SER A 814 19.36 7.36 -19.21
CA SER A 814 19.99 7.28 -17.88
C SER A 814 21.13 8.29 -17.68
N LYS A 815 21.75 8.75 -18.78
CA LYS A 815 22.90 9.66 -18.73
C LYS A 815 22.46 11.13 -18.84
N PRO A 816 23.00 12.05 -18.02
CA PRO A 816 22.69 13.48 -18.09
C PRO A 816 22.89 14.09 -19.49
N ILE A 817 23.96 13.72 -20.20
CA ILE A 817 24.23 14.24 -21.55
C ILE A 817 23.21 13.78 -22.60
N GLU A 818 22.71 12.54 -22.49
CA GLU A 818 21.67 12.03 -23.40
C GLU A 818 20.35 12.75 -23.16
N LYS A 819 20.01 13.02 -21.89
CA LYS A 819 18.84 13.84 -21.53
C LYS A 819 18.94 15.25 -22.12
N GLU A 820 20.12 15.85 -22.04
CA GLU A 820 20.37 17.20 -22.57
C GLU A 820 20.20 17.27 -24.09
N LYS A 821 20.77 16.30 -24.83
CA LYS A 821 20.59 16.19 -26.29
C LYS A 821 19.11 16.05 -26.67
N LEU A 822 18.36 15.24 -25.93
CA LEU A 822 16.94 15.02 -26.20
C LEU A 822 16.10 16.27 -25.90
N ILE A 823 16.40 17.00 -24.82
CA ILE A 823 15.76 18.28 -24.50
C ILE A 823 16.07 19.33 -25.57
N GLY A 824 17.33 19.46 -26.00
CA GLY A 824 17.72 20.37 -27.09
C GLY A 824 16.95 20.10 -28.38
N LYS A 825 16.81 18.83 -28.76
CA LYS A 825 16.02 18.42 -29.94
C LYS A 825 14.54 18.75 -29.81
N ILE A 826 13.95 18.52 -28.63
CA ILE A 826 12.56 18.87 -28.36
C ILE A 826 12.36 20.39 -28.50
N ASN A 827 13.26 21.19 -27.93
CA ASN A 827 13.20 22.65 -27.96
C ASN A 827 13.41 23.20 -29.37
N TYR A 828 14.31 22.61 -30.14
CA TYR A 828 14.50 22.96 -31.55
C TYR A 828 13.23 22.71 -32.37
N ILE A 829 12.63 21.51 -32.25
CA ILE A 829 11.42 21.14 -33.00
C ILE A 829 10.26 22.08 -32.67
N TYR A 830 10.11 22.45 -31.40
CA TYR A 830 9.11 23.42 -30.97
C TYR A 830 9.37 24.82 -31.54
N SER A 831 10.61 25.29 -31.45
CA SER A 831 10.98 26.61 -31.95
C SER A 831 10.83 26.71 -33.47
N ASP A 832 11.11 25.63 -34.19
CA ASP A 832 10.89 25.51 -35.63
C ASP A 832 9.40 25.61 -36.00
N TYR A 833 8.54 24.89 -35.27
CA TYR A 833 7.09 25.01 -35.44
C TYR A 833 6.58 26.42 -35.14
N ARG A 834 6.99 27.03 -34.02
CA ARG A 834 6.51 28.37 -33.63
C ARG A 834 7.00 29.46 -34.56
N TYR A 835 8.23 29.36 -35.05
CA TYR A 835 8.75 30.24 -36.10
C TYR A 835 7.83 30.23 -37.33
N ASP A 836 7.47 29.04 -37.81
CA ASP A 836 6.56 28.88 -38.95
C ASP A 836 5.14 29.41 -38.64
N TYR A 837 4.61 29.11 -37.46
CA TYR A 837 3.30 29.57 -37.02
C TYR A 837 3.21 31.11 -37.03
N TYR A 838 4.18 31.80 -36.44
CA TYR A 838 4.17 33.26 -36.38
C TYR A 838 4.42 33.92 -37.75
N ARG A 839 5.27 33.32 -38.61
CA ARG A 839 5.43 33.74 -40.01
C ARG A 839 4.10 33.73 -40.76
N ASN A 840 3.38 32.64 -40.60
CA ASN A 840 2.07 32.45 -41.20
C ASN A 840 1.04 33.43 -40.59
N LEU A 841 1.10 33.67 -39.29
CA LEU A 841 0.18 34.57 -38.58
C LEU A 841 0.36 36.03 -39.02
N VAL A 842 1.61 36.49 -39.18
CA VAL A 842 1.93 37.80 -39.75
C VAL A 842 1.40 37.93 -41.17
N GLN A 843 1.52 36.89 -41.99
CA GLN A 843 0.96 36.90 -43.35
C GLN A 843 -0.57 37.06 -43.31
N LYS A 844 -1.25 36.38 -42.37
CA LYS A 844 -2.70 36.53 -42.16
C LYS A 844 -3.05 37.96 -41.73
N TYR A 845 -2.36 38.51 -40.73
CA TYR A 845 -2.60 39.87 -40.28
C TYR A 845 -2.37 40.89 -41.39
N ASN A 846 -1.32 40.74 -42.19
CA ASN A 846 -1.10 41.61 -43.35
C ASN A 846 -2.26 41.55 -44.36
N ASN A 847 -2.81 40.36 -44.63
CA ASN A 847 -3.99 40.23 -45.49
C ASN A 847 -5.24 40.89 -44.88
N ASP A 848 -5.44 40.77 -43.57
CA ASP A 848 -6.59 41.36 -42.88
C ASP A 848 -6.45 42.89 -42.77
N VAL A 849 -5.23 43.41 -42.58
CA VAL A 849 -4.89 44.84 -42.68
C VAL A 849 -5.26 45.39 -44.05
N GLU A 850 -4.87 44.72 -45.14
CA GLU A 850 -5.20 45.16 -46.50
C GLU A 850 -6.72 45.15 -46.74
N LYS A 851 -7.45 44.11 -46.28
CA LYS A 851 -8.92 44.10 -46.36
C LYS A 851 -9.58 45.23 -45.59
N ILE A 852 -9.10 45.53 -44.37
CA ILE A 852 -9.65 46.63 -43.57
C ILE A 852 -9.34 47.98 -44.22
N LYS A 853 -8.16 48.14 -44.83
CA LYS A 853 -7.83 49.33 -45.63
C LYS A 853 -8.74 49.47 -46.85
N GLU A 854 -9.02 48.37 -47.56
CA GLU A 854 -9.98 48.35 -48.68
C GLU A 854 -11.39 48.74 -48.20
N GLN A 855 -11.88 48.17 -47.10
CA GLN A 855 -13.19 48.54 -46.51
C GLN A 855 -13.24 50.00 -46.04
N LEU A 856 -12.16 50.50 -45.44
CA LEU A 856 -12.02 51.91 -45.08
C LEU A 856 -12.03 52.81 -46.31
N GLN A 857 -11.46 52.36 -47.43
CA GLN A 857 -11.45 53.07 -48.71
C GLN A 857 -12.82 53.03 -49.41
N GLU A 858 -13.58 51.94 -49.29
CA GLU A 858 -14.95 51.84 -49.81
C GLU A 858 -15.95 52.70 -49.02
N ALA A 859 -15.96 52.60 -47.69
CA ALA A 859 -16.83 53.41 -46.81
C ALA A 859 -16.60 54.93 -46.97
N SER A 860 -15.36 55.25 -47.32
CA SER A 860 -14.81 56.55 -47.70
C SER A 860 -15.50 57.20 -48.91
N TYR A 861 -15.93 56.40 -49.89
CA TYR A 861 -16.60 56.88 -51.10
C TYR A 861 -18.11 57.09 -50.89
N GLU A 862 -18.70 56.42 -49.89
CA GLU A 862 -20.15 56.42 -49.66
C GLU A 862 -20.64 57.52 -48.70
N THR A 863 -19.77 58.10 -47.87
CA THR A 863 -20.17 59.12 -46.86
C THR A 863 -19.25 60.35 -46.84
N PRO A 864 -19.74 61.56 -47.23
CA PRO A 864 -18.90 62.76 -47.35
C PRO A 864 -18.38 63.38 -46.04
N ASN A 865 -18.74 62.85 -44.86
CA ASN A 865 -18.37 63.40 -43.55
C ASN A 865 -17.69 62.35 -42.67
N TYR A 866 -16.38 62.20 -42.88
CA TYR A 866 -15.53 61.11 -42.41
C TYR A 866 -15.39 60.93 -40.89
N SER A 867 -15.42 62.01 -40.09
CA SER A 867 -14.96 61.97 -38.69
C SER A 867 -16.00 61.54 -37.66
N SER A 868 -17.27 61.37 -38.05
CA SER A 868 -18.39 61.05 -37.15
C SER A 868 -19.03 59.68 -37.37
N ASN A 869 -18.60 58.93 -38.40
CA ASN A 869 -19.18 57.62 -38.69
C ASN A 869 -18.62 56.55 -37.72
N LYS A 870 -19.52 55.92 -36.95
CA LYS A 870 -19.19 54.91 -35.95
C LYS A 870 -18.50 53.69 -36.56
N ASP A 871 -18.89 53.31 -37.78
CA ASP A 871 -18.34 52.13 -38.46
C ASP A 871 -16.90 52.38 -38.95
N ILE A 872 -16.61 53.59 -39.44
CA ILE A 872 -15.25 54.01 -39.80
C ILE A 872 -14.34 54.03 -38.56
N LYS A 873 -14.83 54.55 -37.42
CA LYS A 873 -14.06 54.53 -36.16
C LYS A 873 -13.78 53.12 -35.65
N ASN A 874 -14.76 52.22 -35.77
CA ASN A 874 -14.58 50.82 -35.40
C ASN A 874 -13.55 50.13 -36.32
N LEU A 875 -13.59 50.40 -37.63
CA LEU A 875 -12.61 49.87 -38.59
C LEU A 875 -11.21 50.44 -38.37
N GLN A 876 -11.08 51.73 -38.03
CA GLN A 876 -9.80 52.34 -37.66
C GLN A 876 -9.22 51.74 -36.38
N HIS A 877 -10.05 51.55 -35.35
CA HIS A 877 -9.62 50.87 -34.13
C HIS A 877 -9.24 49.41 -34.39
N ALA A 878 -10.00 48.69 -35.21
CA ALA A 878 -9.67 47.32 -35.61
C ALA A 878 -8.35 47.25 -36.40
N LEU A 879 -8.09 48.24 -37.27
CA LEU A 879 -6.81 48.37 -37.99
C LEU A 879 -5.64 48.60 -37.03
N GLU A 880 -5.81 49.49 -36.05
CA GLU A 880 -4.79 49.76 -35.03
C GLU A 880 -4.50 48.52 -34.16
N GLU A 881 -5.54 47.79 -33.72
CA GLU A 881 -5.34 46.56 -32.93
C GLU A 881 -4.68 45.45 -33.75
N ILE A 882 -5.12 45.20 -34.99
CA ILE A 882 -4.50 44.18 -35.85
C ILE A 882 -3.06 44.54 -36.23
N GLN A 883 -2.74 45.83 -36.39
CA GLN A 883 -1.37 46.26 -36.64
C GLN A 883 -0.47 45.99 -35.43
N LYS A 884 -0.94 46.26 -34.20
CA LYS A 884 -0.22 45.89 -32.97
C LYS A 884 -0.02 44.38 -32.86
N ASP A 885 -1.05 43.59 -33.18
CA ASP A 885 -0.96 42.13 -33.18
C ASP A 885 0.06 41.62 -34.21
N SER A 886 0.12 42.26 -35.39
CA SER A 886 1.10 41.95 -36.44
C SER A 886 2.54 42.27 -36.02
N ASP A 887 2.75 43.42 -35.38
CA ASP A 887 4.06 43.83 -34.89
C ASP A 887 4.55 42.91 -33.76
N LEU A 888 3.65 42.49 -32.87
CA LEU A 888 3.93 41.52 -31.80
C LEU A 888 4.26 40.14 -32.37
N ALA A 889 3.49 39.65 -33.34
CA ALA A 889 3.76 38.39 -34.02
C ALA A 889 5.10 38.43 -34.78
N SER A 890 5.48 39.57 -35.36
CA SER A 890 6.77 39.76 -36.04
C SER A 890 7.96 39.69 -35.06
N GLN A 891 7.81 40.23 -33.85
CA GLN A 891 8.83 40.08 -32.79
C GLN A 891 9.02 38.61 -32.41
N LYS A 892 7.92 37.84 -32.33
CA LYS A 892 7.97 36.40 -32.05
C LYS A 892 8.71 35.61 -33.12
N ILE A 893 8.60 35.96 -34.40
CA ILE A 893 9.39 35.33 -35.49
C ILE A 893 10.89 35.44 -35.19
N THR A 894 11.35 36.65 -34.86
CA THR A 894 12.77 36.92 -34.56
C THR A 894 13.23 36.13 -33.34
N MET A 895 12.42 36.10 -32.29
CA MET A 895 12.69 35.32 -31.07
C MET A 895 12.87 33.83 -31.36
N TYR A 896 11.91 33.22 -32.07
CA TYR A 896 11.95 31.78 -32.36
C TYR A 896 13.04 31.40 -33.37
N GLN A 897 13.43 32.32 -34.25
CA GLN A 897 14.61 32.14 -35.10
C GLN A 897 15.88 32.04 -34.25
N ASN A 898 16.08 32.96 -33.30
CA ASN A 898 17.22 32.93 -32.39
C ASN A 898 17.26 31.63 -31.56
N TYR A 899 16.11 31.13 -31.12
CA TYR A 899 16.03 29.84 -30.43
C TYR A 899 16.44 28.66 -31.29
N LYS A 900 16.00 28.60 -32.56
CA LYS A 900 16.45 27.57 -33.49
C LYS A 900 17.97 27.58 -33.64
N ASP A 901 18.55 28.75 -33.85
CA ASP A 901 19.98 28.92 -34.06
C ASP A 901 20.78 28.56 -32.80
N PHE A 902 20.29 28.95 -31.62
CA PHE A 902 20.86 28.58 -30.33
C PHE A 902 20.86 27.05 -30.11
N PHE A 903 19.71 26.38 -30.24
CA PHE A 903 19.64 24.92 -29.99
C PHE A 903 20.44 24.11 -31.01
N ASN A 904 20.52 24.56 -32.26
CA ASN A 904 21.42 23.97 -33.25
C ASN A 904 22.89 24.08 -32.84
N ALA A 905 23.31 25.24 -32.34
CA ALA A 905 24.69 25.44 -31.89
C ALA A 905 25.02 24.61 -30.65
N VAL A 906 24.08 24.47 -29.71
CA VAL A 906 24.23 23.60 -28.53
C VAL A 906 24.34 22.12 -28.92
N ASP A 907 23.52 21.63 -29.86
CA ASP A 907 23.60 20.24 -30.32
C ASP A 907 24.97 19.94 -30.95
N ALA A 908 25.52 20.88 -31.74
CA ALA A 908 26.87 20.76 -32.30
C ALA A 908 27.96 20.67 -31.21
N VAL A 909 27.88 21.47 -30.15
CA VAL A 909 28.83 21.40 -29.03
C VAL A 909 28.68 20.09 -28.25
N LEU A 910 27.45 19.61 -28.05
CA LEU A 910 27.18 18.33 -27.38
C LEU A 910 27.61 17.12 -28.20
N GLU A 911 27.76 17.24 -29.53
CA GLU A 911 28.31 16.20 -30.41
C GLU A 911 29.84 16.11 -30.36
N GLU A 912 30.53 17.22 -30.07
CA GLU A 912 32.00 17.26 -29.94
C GLU A 912 32.52 16.70 -28.60
N ILE A 913 31.66 16.68 -27.57
CA ILE A 913 31.91 16.15 -26.22
C ILE A 913 31.54 14.66 -26.15
#